data_AF-A0A348ZXR3-F1
#
_entry.id   AF-A0A348ZXR3-F1
#
_cell.length_a   1.000
_cell.length_b   1.000
_cell.length_c   1.000
_cell.angle_alpha   90.00
_cell.angle_beta   90.00
_cell.angle_gamma   90.00
#
_symmetry.space_group_name_H-M   'P 1'
#
loop_
_entity.id
_entity.type
_entity.pdbx_description
1 polymer ?
#
loop_
_entity_poly.entity_id
_entity_poly.type
_entity_poly.pdbx_seq_one_letter_code
_entity_poly.pdbx_strand_id
1 'polypeptide(L)'
;GMRCIKMELGEPDKSGRRSPVPIKGSEYDLPCDFAVSAIGQDIDLGKLTADGQLKADRWNQITANMTTFETSSPGVFAGGDAVTGPAVAIDAIAHGRISALAIDQYLQVGTISPEAKEFLSRKEAYGDIPQSEFATVKKIEKEAMPELPALERIKTLDEVEIGFTEEQMNNEASRCLECGCSAFFDCDLRKYATDFQVDLGRFMGDVRMHKVDRDHPFIALDPNKCINCGRCVRTCSEFLKIAALGFVYRGFKSVVKPSMEKKLLQTNCISCGNCIAACPTGAITEKLPFTKPGPWTFDDHHSICSFCSVGCNLNYRVYRDQEDVFSISTVDETFHNKGFLCTKGRFGYRYMIEPDRLTKPMIKKKGQHQEVTWEEAFDYAGKKLKGIIDKDGAEAVAAFGSPRMTNEELYLLQKFVRAGLKTDNIGSFTNLINGVEQNALDDMFGITTSTATLDDLKKASVIMVLNTDMQEQNLVAEMRVKHAQKEAGAKLITISSSELELNKFADLSIDSKRGTNTALLNGVAKMFIDKGLANKDFIGKRTEGFEAFAASLADFDIDKVSQITGVGKDKLEQLSAMLSQPDLNLVVVYSIDALWEKSKNDLKAIGNLMMLNGKVGQPGNGIVVLRDFSNAQGILDMGVDPSYLPGNAKVGDSKAVAKLAKLWGTELNLKPVDLKAQLENDQIKGLIIFGEDPLRTTSNLKLTGGAEFTLVVDSFMTPTALEADVVLPAALPVETKGSYTACDRRVQSFERVFGPKNGMDNWQIIAKLAEKLGVNLGAMSVEDISNEINKANAYYSKAKPFWGNGLFAEKFPTPSGKGKFAVLPLDVSPVSHDKKAYLASEQFIETKIKARLSL
;
A
#
# COMPACT_ATOMS: atom_id res chain seq x y z
N GLY A 1 62.84 -31.47 23.52
CA GLY A 1 62.65 -30.26 24.34
C GLY A 1 63.13 -29.05 23.57
N MET A 2 62.54 -27.88 23.81
CA MET A 2 62.87 -26.61 23.17
C MET A 2 63.45 -25.65 24.22
N ARG A 3 64.67 -25.16 24.01
CA ARG A 3 65.28 -24.17 24.91
C ARG A 3 64.68 -22.79 24.64
N CYS A 4 64.00 -22.24 25.63
CA CYS A 4 63.32 -20.95 25.58
C CYS A 4 64.06 -19.94 26.46
N ILE A 5 63.92 -18.64 26.16
CA ILE A 5 64.37 -17.54 27.03
C ILE A 5 63.18 -16.64 27.34
N LYS A 6 63.04 -16.16 28.58
CA LYS A 6 61.95 -15.25 28.91
C LYS A 6 62.23 -13.87 28.31
N MET A 7 61.18 -13.25 27.77
CA MET A 7 61.21 -11.90 27.21
C MET A 7 60.46 -10.94 28.14
N GLU A 8 60.94 -9.71 28.28
CA GLU A 8 60.23 -8.59 28.89
C GLU A 8 59.94 -7.50 27.85
N LEU A 9 58.98 -6.62 28.11
CA LEU A 9 58.68 -5.51 27.19
C LEU A 9 59.65 -4.37 27.44
N GLY A 10 60.42 -3.98 26.43
CA GLY A 10 61.24 -2.79 26.45
C GLY A 10 60.43 -1.49 26.46
N GLU A 11 61.13 -0.37 26.39
CA GLU A 11 60.50 0.95 26.27
C GLU A 11 59.68 1.07 24.96
N PRO A 12 58.53 1.76 25.00
CA PRO A 12 57.72 1.99 23.81
C PRO A 12 58.47 2.89 22.82
N ASP A 13 58.44 2.51 21.55
CA ASP A 13 58.90 3.38 20.47
C ASP A 13 57.94 4.55 20.21
N LYS A 14 58.23 5.38 19.21
CA LYS A 14 57.40 6.53 18.83
C LYS A 14 55.96 6.16 18.41
N SER A 15 55.69 4.90 18.07
CA SER A 15 54.35 4.37 17.75
C SER A 15 53.64 3.79 18.97
N GLY A 16 54.28 3.77 20.14
CA GLY A 16 53.78 3.14 21.36
C GLY A 16 54.06 1.63 21.43
N ARG A 17 54.70 1.05 20.42
CA ARG A 17 55.00 -0.40 20.35
C ARG A 17 56.24 -0.70 21.19
N ARG A 18 56.15 -1.73 22.04
CA ARG A 18 57.26 -2.19 22.88
C ARG A 18 57.91 -3.42 22.26
N SER A 19 59.23 -3.39 22.06
CA SER A 19 59.97 -4.57 21.57
C SER A 19 60.22 -5.56 22.71
N PRO A 20 60.11 -6.88 22.46
CA PRO A 20 60.54 -7.87 23.44
C PRO A 20 62.07 -7.82 23.62
N VAL A 21 62.52 -7.77 24.87
CA VAL A 21 63.93 -7.77 25.28
C VAL A 21 64.21 -9.04 26.08
N PRO A 22 65.26 -9.81 25.76
CA PRO A 22 65.57 -11.04 26.49
C PRO A 22 66.03 -10.75 27.92
N ILE A 23 65.39 -11.41 28.88
CA ILE A 23 65.84 -11.41 30.28
C ILE A 23 67.05 -12.35 30.35
N LYS A 24 68.26 -11.78 30.44
CA LYS A 24 69.51 -12.56 30.47
C LYS A 24 69.52 -13.59 31.60
N GLY A 25 69.90 -14.83 31.31
CA GLY A 25 69.99 -15.91 32.30
C GLY A 25 68.65 -16.58 32.64
N SER A 26 67.58 -16.26 31.92
CA SER A 26 66.24 -16.83 32.13
C SER A 26 65.94 -18.03 31.21
N GLU A 27 66.98 -18.67 30.67
CA GLU A 27 66.82 -19.79 29.76
C GLU A 27 66.26 -21.01 30.48
N TYR A 28 65.28 -21.68 29.88
CA TYR A 28 64.70 -22.92 30.40
C TYR A 28 64.39 -23.88 29.25
N ASP A 29 64.52 -25.18 29.53
CA ASP A 29 64.15 -26.21 28.57
C ASP A 29 62.67 -26.54 28.74
N LEU A 30 61.87 -26.28 27.70
CA LEU A 30 60.47 -26.67 27.61
C LEU A 30 60.41 -28.13 27.11
N PRO A 31 59.89 -29.09 27.90
CA PRO A 31 59.72 -30.46 27.43
C PRO A 31 58.72 -30.46 26.26
N CYS A 32 59.18 -30.90 25.09
CA CYS A 32 58.36 -31.07 23.90
C CYS A 32 59.01 -32.13 23.01
N ASP A 33 58.19 -33.01 22.45
CA ASP A 33 58.64 -34.06 21.53
C ASP A 33 58.67 -33.57 20.08
N PHE A 34 57.79 -32.63 19.75
CA PHE A 34 57.70 -31.99 18.44
C PHE A 34 57.61 -30.47 18.61
N ALA A 35 58.35 -29.73 17.77
CA ALA A 35 58.23 -28.30 17.62
C ALA A 35 57.92 -28.00 16.16
N VAL A 36 56.76 -27.41 15.89
CA VAL A 36 56.34 -26.99 14.55
C VAL A 36 56.63 -25.51 14.43
N SER A 37 57.54 -25.14 13.52
CA SER A 37 57.86 -23.74 13.26
C SER A 37 56.77 -23.13 12.39
N ALA A 38 55.97 -22.22 12.94
CA ALA A 38 55.02 -21.41 12.18
C ALA A 38 55.76 -20.20 11.57
N ILE A 39 56.53 -20.45 10.51
CA ILE A 39 57.22 -19.39 9.76
C ILE A 39 56.18 -18.72 8.86
N GLY A 40 56.11 -17.39 8.88
CA GLY A 40 55.25 -16.63 7.96
C GLY A 40 55.61 -16.90 6.49
N GLN A 41 54.74 -16.47 5.58
CA GLN A 41 54.98 -16.56 4.14
C GLN A 41 55.78 -15.34 3.68
N ASP A 42 56.69 -15.53 2.72
CA ASP A 42 57.45 -14.46 2.06
C ASP A 42 57.29 -14.59 0.54
N ILE A 43 57.39 -13.48 -0.18
CA ILE A 43 57.12 -13.42 -1.63
C ILE A 43 58.40 -13.76 -2.37
N ASP A 44 58.36 -14.77 -3.23
CA ASP A 44 59.45 -15.04 -4.18
C ASP A 44 59.21 -14.30 -5.50
N LEU A 45 59.85 -13.15 -5.65
CA LEU A 45 59.81 -12.37 -6.89
C LEU A 45 60.74 -12.91 -7.99
N GLY A 46 61.62 -13.87 -7.68
CA GLY A 46 62.45 -14.62 -8.62
C GLY A 46 62.94 -13.84 -9.85
N LYS A 47 62.50 -14.29 -11.04
CA LYS A 47 62.84 -13.67 -12.35
C LYS A 47 61.89 -12.54 -12.76
N LEU A 48 60.80 -12.29 -12.03
CA LEU A 48 59.78 -11.31 -12.42
C LEU A 48 60.30 -9.87 -12.41
N THR A 49 61.32 -9.58 -11.60
CA THR A 49 61.98 -8.25 -11.52
C THR A 49 63.29 -8.19 -12.31
N ALA A 50 63.70 -9.28 -12.97
CA ALA A 50 65.03 -9.41 -13.58
C ALA A 50 65.25 -8.52 -14.81
N ASP A 51 64.18 -8.11 -15.48
CA ASP A 51 64.21 -7.20 -16.64
C ASP A 51 64.09 -5.71 -16.25
N GLY A 52 63.91 -5.42 -14.95
CA GLY A 52 63.76 -4.08 -14.39
C GLY A 52 62.41 -3.39 -14.67
N GLN A 53 61.46 -4.06 -15.35
CA GLN A 53 60.14 -3.49 -15.64
C GLN A 53 59.23 -3.53 -14.42
N LEU A 54 59.25 -4.62 -13.66
CA LEU A 54 58.60 -4.74 -12.36
C LEU A 54 59.57 -4.38 -11.25
N LYS A 55 59.20 -3.40 -10.42
CA LYS A 55 60.00 -2.92 -9.29
C LYS A 55 59.51 -3.54 -8.00
N ALA A 56 60.45 -4.04 -7.20
CA ALA A 56 60.20 -4.40 -5.81
C ALA A 56 60.47 -3.19 -4.91
N ASP A 57 59.70 -3.07 -3.84
CA ASP A 57 59.95 -2.13 -2.77
C ASP A 57 61.05 -2.66 -1.82
N ARG A 58 61.32 -1.90 -0.77
CA ARG A 58 62.34 -2.28 0.23
C ARG A 58 62.02 -3.60 0.95
N TRP A 59 60.74 -4.00 1.05
CA TRP A 59 60.26 -5.20 1.73
C TRP A 59 60.04 -6.38 0.78
N ASN A 60 60.61 -6.32 -0.44
CA ASN A 60 60.48 -7.36 -1.46
C ASN A 60 59.04 -7.55 -1.96
N GLN A 61 58.23 -6.50 -1.94
CA GLN A 61 56.85 -6.46 -2.45
C GLN A 61 56.79 -5.73 -3.80
N ILE A 62 55.87 -6.11 -4.68
CA ILE A 62 55.69 -5.46 -5.99
C ILE A 62 55.17 -4.03 -5.79
N THR A 63 55.88 -3.05 -6.37
CA THR A 63 55.44 -1.66 -6.37
C THR A 63 54.26 -1.48 -7.32
N ALA A 64 53.12 -1.07 -6.77
CA ALA A 64 51.91 -0.79 -7.54
C ALA A 64 51.25 0.53 -7.09
N ASN A 65 50.48 1.16 -7.98
CA ASN A 65 49.63 2.29 -7.65
C ASN A 65 48.48 1.82 -6.76
N MET A 66 48.45 2.23 -5.49
CA MET A 66 47.46 1.75 -4.51
C MET A 66 45.99 2.11 -4.81
N THR A 67 45.72 2.87 -5.88
CA THR A 67 44.35 3.19 -6.33
C THR A 67 43.90 2.43 -7.57
N THR A 68 44.82 1.90 -8.37
CA THR A 68 44.53 1.17 -9.61
C THR A 68 45.16 -0.22 -9.64
N PHE A 69 46.09 -0.49 -8.73
CA PHE A 69 46.95 -1.66 -8.64
C PHE A 69 47.79 -1.96 -9.89
N GLU A 70 47.92 -0.97 -10.77
CA GLU A 70 48.87 -1.01 -11.88
C GLU A 70 50.30 -0.94 -11.33
N THR A 71 51.14 -1.85 -11.79
CA THR A 71 52.54 -1.95 -11.38
C THR A 71 53.41 -0.91 -12.08
N SER A 72 54.72 -0.95 -11.85
CA SER A 72 55.67 -0.17 -12.65
C SER A 72 55.76 -0.57 -14.13
N SER A 73 55.18 -1.72 -14.52
CA SER A 73 55.06 -2.14 -15.91
C SER A 73 53.65 -1.83 -16.44
N PRO A 74 53.50 -0.97 -17.46
CA PRO A 74 52.19 -0.57 -18.00
C PRO A 74 51.35 -1.76 -18.44
N GLY A 75 50.07 -1.79 -18.03
CA GLY A 75 49.16 -2.89 -18.33
C GLY A 75 49.38 -4.18 -17.53
N VAL A 76 50.29 -4.17 -16.55
CA VAL A 76 50.50 -5.27 -15.59
C VAL A 76 50.01 -4.81 -14.21
N PHE A 77 49.20 -5.65 -13.56
CA PHE A 77 48.55 -5.35 -12.29
C PHE A 77 48.92 -6.38 -11.23
N ALA A 78 49.04 -5.96 -9.97
CA ALA A 78 49.36 -6.84 -8.86
C ALA A 78 48.55 -6.45 -7.61
N GLY A 79 48.15 -7.43 -6.80
CA GLY A 79 47.36 -7.22 -5.59
C GLY A 79 47.64 -8.27 -4.52
N GLY A 80 46.89 -8.21 -3.42
CA GLY A 80 47.10 -9.05 -2.24
C GLY A 80 48.49 -8.92 -1.61
N ASP A 81 48.94 -10.02 -0.98
CA ASP A 81 50.18 -10.04 -0.22
C ASP A 81 51.40 -9.67 -1.06
N ALA A 82 51.37 -9.94 -2.37
CA ALA A 82 52.44 -9.56 -3.30
C ALA A 82 52.72 -8.04 -3.33
N VAL A 83 51.76 -7.20 -2.93
CA VAL A 83 51.86 -5.73 -2.95
C VAL A 83 51.92 -5.11 -1.56
N THR A 84 51.21 -5.70 -0.58
CA THR A 84 51.09 -5.13 0.78
C THR A 84 51.78 -5.96 1.86
N GLY A 85 52.29 -7.15 1.50
CA GLY A 85 52.66 -8.19 2.45
C GLY A 85 51.43 -8.85 3.09
N PRO A 86 51.65 -9.83 3.98
CA PRO A 86 50.57 -10.60 4.62
C PRO A 86 49.53 -9.69 5.27
N ALA A 87 48.34 -9.68 4.68
CA ALA A 87 47.20 -8.90 5.14
C ALA A 87 45.98 -9.80 5.38
N VAL A 88 44.82 -9.21 5.70
CA VAL A 88 43.58 -10.00 5.76
C VAL A 88 43.14 -10.35 4.34
N ALA A 89 42.54 -11.54 4.17
CA ALA A 89 42.06 -11.99 2.85
C ALA A 89 41.10 -10.99 2.18
N ILE A 90 40.37 -10.19 2.96
CA ILE A 90 39.47 -9.15 2.48
C ILE A 90 40.22 -8.07 1.67
N ASP A 91 41.44 -7.71 2.09
CA ASP A 91 42.24 -6.70 1.38
C ASP A 91 42.69 -7.25 0.02
N ALA A 92 43.12 -8.51 -0.04
CA ALA A 92 43.49 -9.16 -1.30
C ALA A 92 42.29 -9.25 -2.27
N ILE A 93 41.09 -9.57 -1.78
CA ILE A 93 39.86 -9.58 -2.58
C ILE A 93 39.56 -8.16 -3.11
N ALA A 94 39.70 -7.13 -2.27
CA ALA A 94 39.51 -5.74 -2.68
C ALA A 94 40.52 -5.31 -3.75
N HIS A 95 41.80 -5.68 -3.59
CA HIS A 95 42.85 -5.42 -4.59
C HIS A 95 42.50 -6.09 -5.93
N GLY A 96 42.01 -7.33 -5.90
CA GLY A 96 41.56 -8.05 -7.08
C GLY A 96 40.41 -7.34 -7.80
N ARG A 97 39.40 -6.87 -7.07
CA ARG A 97 38.27 -6.12 -7.64
C ARG A 97 38.71 -4.81 -8.30
N ILE A 98 39.56 -4.03 -7.62
CA ILE A 98 40.08 -2.77 -8.16
C ILE A 98 40.92 -3.02 -9.42
N SER A 99 41.79 -4.03 -9.37
CA SER A 99 42.62 -4.44 -10.52
C SER A 99 41.76 -4.87 -11.70
N ALA A 100 40.68 -5.64 -11.48
CA ALA A 100 39.81 -6.10 -12.56
C ALA A 100 39.13 -4.93 -13.30
N LEU A 101 38.65 -3.93 -12.58
CA LEU A 101 38.08 -2.71 -13.18
C LEU A 101 39.13 -1.90 -13.94
N ALA A 102 40.34 -1.77 -13.39
CA ALA A 102 41.44 -1.08 -14.04
C ALA A 102 41.91 -1.80 -15.31
N ILE A 103 41.96 -3.13 -15.29
CA ILE A 103 42.24 -3.97 -16.47
C ILE A 103 41.17 -3.76 -17.54
N ASP A 104 39.88 -3.80 -17.18
CA ASP A 104 38.79 -3.59 -18.13
C ASP A 104 38.86 -2.20 -18.80
N GLN A 105 39.09 -1.14 -18.01
CA GLN A 105 39.31 0.21 -18.56
C GLN A 105 40.53 0.28 -19.47
N TYR A 106 41.68 -0.28 -19.05
CA TYR A 106 42.89 -0.31 -19.85
C TYR A 106 42.67 -1.00 -21.20
N LEU A 107 41.93 -2.11 -21.22
CA LEU A 107 41.61 -2.85 -22.44
C LEU A 107 40.61 -2.11 -23.35
N GLN A 108 39.62 -1.41 -22.78
CA GLN A 108 38.59 -0.72 -23.57
C GLN A 108 39.05 0.62 -24.13
N VAL A 109 39.76 1.43 -23.34
CA VAL A 109 40.08 2.84 -23.68
C VAL A 109 41.57 3.17 -23.60
N GLY A 110 42.44 2.22 -23.22
CA GLY A 110 43.90 2.44 -23.14
C GLY A 110 44.34 3.39 -22.02
N THR A 111 43.42 3.84 -21.18
CA THR A 111 43.68 4.76 -20.05
C THR A 111 42.98 4.23 -18.81
N ILE A 112 43.64 4.38 -17.65
CA ILE A 112 43.13 3.91 -16.36
C ILE A 112 42.82 5.14 -15.52
N SER A 113 41.60 5.21 -15.00
CA SER A 113 41.20 6.22 -14.02
C SER A 113 40.80 5.55 -12.71
N PRO A 114 41.25 6.06 -11.55
CA PRO A 114 40.82 5.52 -10.27
C PRO A 114 39.29 5.54 -10.14
N GLU A 115 38.73 4.51 -9.51
CA GLU A 115 37.31 4.48 -9.19
C GLU A 115 36.96 5.69 -8.31
N ALA A 116 35.85 6.38 -8.64
CA ALA A 116 35.36 7.47 -7.82
C ALA A 116 35.00 6.91 -6.43
N LYS A 117 35.72 7.37 -5.40
CA LYS A 117 35.44 6.93 -4.03
C LYS A 117 34.09 7.47 -3.59
N GLU A 118 33.17 6.55 -3.29
CA GLU A 118 31.92 6.94 -2.66
C GLU A 118 32.16 7.55 -1.29
N PHE A 119 31.38 8.57 -0.96
CA PHE A 119 31.39 9.16 0.36
C PHE A 119 30.85 8.16 1.39
N LEU A 120 31.63 7.94 2.45
CA LEU A 120 31.25 7.12 3.59
C LEU A 120 31.56 7.88 4.87
N SER A 121 30.56 8.00 5.75
CA SER A 121 30.77 8.49 7.10
C SER A 121 31.40 7.37 7.92
N ARG A 122 32.64 7.57 8.39
CA ARG A 122 33.40 6.53 9.08
C ARG A 122 33.70 6.91 10.53
N LYS A 123 33.90 5.89 11.36
CA LYS A 123 34.11 6.04 12.82
C LYS A 123 35.37 6.86 13.14
N GLU A 124 36.39 6.82 12.30
CA GLU A 124 37.66 7.52 12.54
C GLU A 124 37.47 9.04 12.68
N ALA A 125 36.40 9.60 12.11
CA ALA A 125 36.06 11.01 12.23
C ALA A 125 35.33 11.37 13.54
N TYR A 126 34.81 10.40 14.30
CA TYR A 126 33.90 10.62 15.43
C TYR A 126 34.31 9.94 16.74
N GLY A 127 35.35 9.09 16.73
CA GLY A 127 35.87 8.41 17.92
C GLY A 127 35.14 7.11 18.29
N ASP A 128 35.44 6.60 19.49
CA ASP A 128 34.85 5.36 19.99
C ASP A 128 33.39 5.52 20.46
N ILE A 129 32.57 4.51 20.19
CA ILE A 129 31.18 4.46 20.65
C ILE A 129 31.19 4.14 22.15
N PRO A 130 30.59 4.99 23.01
CA PRO A 130 30.55 4.74 24.45
C PRO A 130 29.83 3.42 24.80
N GLN A 131 30.30 2.69 25.80
CA GLN A 131 29.68 1.43 26.23
C GLN A 131 28.21 1.60 26.67
N SER A 132 27.84 2.79 27.14
CA SER A 132 26.47 3.15 27.51
C SER A 132 25.47 3.05 26.35
N GLU A 133 25.91 3.21 25.10
CA GLU A 133 25.05 3.05 23.91
C GLU A 133 24.55 1.60 23.74
N PHE A 134 25.28 0.63 24.31
CA PHE A 134 24.92 -0.79 24.25
C PHE A 134 24.17 -1.28 25.50
N ALA A 135 23.81 -0.39 26.44
CA ALA A 135 23.20 -0.77 27.71
C ALA A 135 21.86 -1.52 27.56
N THR A 136 21.11 -1.25 26.49
CA THR A 136 19.83 -1.91 26.19
C THR A 136 19.99 -3.18 25.35
N VAL A 137 21.20 -3.48 24.87
CA VAL A 137 21.46 -4.67 24.05
C VAL A 137 21.69 -5.85 24.98
N LYS A 138 20.87 -6.90 24.83
CA LYS A 138 21.06 -8.14 25.57
C LYS A 138 22.40 -8.78 25.14
N LYS A 139 23.28 -9.03 26.10
CA LYS A 139 24.49 -9.81 25.87
C LYS A 139 24.12 -11.28 25.79
N ILE A 140 24.42 -11.90 24.66
CA ILE A 140 24.17 -13.32 24.40
C ILE A 140 25.52 -13.95 24.07
N GLU A 141 25.78 -15.12 24.65
CA GLU A 141 27.00 -15.89 24.39
C GLU A 141 27.02 -16.38 22.94
N LYS A 142 28.23 -16.56 22.41
CA LYS A 142 28.42 -17.10 21.06
C LYS A 142 28.01 -18.58 21.04
N GLU A 143 27.25 -18.98 20.04
CA GLU A 143 26.97 -20.40 19.81
C GLU A 143 28.26 -21.14 19.39
N ALA A 144 28.54 -22.27 20.04
CA ALA A 144 29.68 -23.10 19.68
C ALA A 144 29.34 -23.90 18.42
N MET A 145 30.21 -23.85 17.40
CA MET A 145 30.05 -24.67 16.20
C MET A 145 30.04 -26.14 16.62
N PRO A 146 28.97 -26.90 16.34
CA PRO A 146 28.99 -28.33 16.58
C PRO A 146 30.07 -28.96 15.72
N GLU A 147 30.89 -29.81 16.33
CA GLU A 147 31.99 -30.48 15.63
C GLU A 147 31.92 -31.98 15.83
N LEU A 148 32.37 -32.75 14.83
CA LEU A 148 32.58 -34.19 14.96
C LEU A 148 33.46 -34.50 16.19
N PRO A 149 33.24 -35.57 16.96
CA PRO A 149 34.14 -35.92 18.05
C PRO A 149 35.58 -36.14 17.57
N ALA A 150 36.58 -35.67 18.31
CA ALA A 150 38.00 -35.74 17.90
C ALA A 150 38.49 -37.16 17.55
N LEU A 151 37.97 -38.19 18.23
CA LEU A 151 38.31 -39.60 17.97
C LEU A 151 37.75 -40.13 16.64
N GLU A 152 36.77 -39.44 16.06
CA GLU A 152 36.18 -39.75 14.76
C GLU A 152 36.85 -38.94 13.64
N ARG A 153 37.21 -37.67 13.90
CA ARG A 153 37.94 -36.81 12.94
C ARG A 153 39.23 -37.43 12.40
N ILE A 154 39.92 -38.23 13.22
CA ILE A 154 41.18 -38.88 12.82
C ILE A 154 40.98 -40.12 11.94
N LYS A 155 39.74 -40.59 11.82
CA LYS A 155 39.39 -41.83 11.10
C LYS A 155 38.79 -41.55 9.73
N THR A 156 38.29 -40.33 9.49
CA THR A 156 37.58 -39.98 8.26
C THR A 156 38.06 -38.63 7.72
N LEU A 157 37.68 -38.32 6.48
CA LEU A 157 37.83 -37.00 5.86
C LEU A 157 36.48 -36.27 5.80
N ASP A 158 35.55 -36.64 6.69
CA ASP A 158 34.23 -36.04 6.74
C ASP A 158 34.31 -34.60 7.28
N GLU A 159 33.27 -33.81 6.98
CA GLU A 159 33.16 -32.43 7.41
C GLU A 159 33.17 -32.34 8.94
N VAL A 160 34.16 -31.63 9.50
CA VAL A 160 34.35 -31.50 10.95
C VAL A 160 33.31 -30.58 11.57
N GLU A 161 32.96 -29.47 10.90
CA GLU A 161 31.95 -28.51 11.33
C GLU A 161 30.59 -28.93 10.78
N ILE A 162 29.71 -29.48 11.62
CA ILE A 162 28.46 -30.08 11.16
C ILE A 162 27.30 -29.08 11.02
N GLY A 163 27.61 -27.78 11.15
CA GLY A 163 26.66 -26.68 11.06
C GLY A 163 25.80 -26.47 12.31
N PHE A 164 25.10 -25.33 12.35
CA PHE A 164 24.18 -24.99 13.43
C PHE A 164 22.80 -25.62 13.22
N THR A 165 22.10 -25.94 14.31
CA THR A 165 20.65 -26.16 14.26
C THR A 165 19.91 -24.84 13.97
N GLU A 166 18.65 -24.90 13.57
CA GLU A 166 17.83 -23.70 13.33
C GLU A 166 17.75 -22.79 14.58
N GLU A 167 17.64 -23.39 15.76
CA GLU A 167 17.63 -22.67 17.03
C GLU A 167 18.96 -21.94 17.27
N GLN A 168 20.09 -22.64 17.10
CA GLN A 168 21.43 -22.05 17.27
C GLN A 168 21.68 -20.94 16.24
N MET A 169 21.29 -21.15 14.98
CA MET A 169 21.38 -20.13 13.94
C MET A 169 20.60 -18.88 14.32
N ASN A 170 19.37 -19.02 14.83
CA ASN A 170 18.55 -17.89 15.27
C ASN A 170 19.17 -17.16 16.47
N ASN A 171 19.74 -17.89 17.44
CA ASN A 171 20.45 -17.30 18.58
C ASN A 171 21.69 -16.53 18.15
N GLU A 172 22.53 -17.13 17.29
CA GLU A 172 23.75 -16.51 16.78
C GLU A 172 23.43 -15.29 15.92
N ALA A 173 22.45 -15.39 15.02
CA ALA A 173 21.98 -14.25 14.22
C ALA A 173 21.42 -13.13 15.11
N SER A 174 20.78 -13.46 16.23
CA SER A 174 20.25 -12.50 17.20
C SER A 174 21.33 -11.66 17.90
N ARG A 175 22.61 -12.05 17.83
CA ARG A 175 23.75 -11.27 18.37
C ARG A 175 24.18 -10.08 17.50
N CYS A 176 23.85 -10.07 16.21
CA CYS A 176 24.18 -8.97 15.29
C CYS A 176 23.66 -7.60 15.80
N LEU A 177 24.52 -6.58 15.84
CA LEU A 177 24.18 -5.23 16.33
C LEU A 177 23.46 -4.33 15.31
N GLU A 178 23.03 -4.91 14.17
CA GLU A 178 22.40 -4.25 13.02
C GLU A 178 23.34 -3.32 12.24
N CYS A 179 23.14 -3.24 10.91
CA CYS A 179 23.83 -2.26 10.07
C CYS A 179 23.04 -0.94 10.08
N GLY A 180 23.63 0.12 10.66
CA GLY A 180 22.88 1.24 11.27
C GLY A 180 22.19 2.27 10.37
N CYS A 181 22.22 2.17 9.03
CA CYS A 181 21.58 3.15 8.15
C CYS A 181 20.76 2.49 7.03
N SER A 182 19.44 2.41 7.20
CA SER A 182 18.53 1.89 6.18
C SER A 182 18.48 2.73 4.90
N ALA A 183 18.92 3.99 4.96
CA ALA A 183 18.96 4.90 3.82
C ALA A 183 20.31 4.87 3.07
N PHE A 184 21.19 3.90 3.36
CA PHE A 184 22.57 3.89 2.82
C PHE A 184 22.63 4.02 1.29
N PHE A 185 21.76 3.30 0.58
CA PHE A 185 21.74 3.27 -0.88
C PHE A 185 20.91 4.40 -1.53
N ASP A 186 20.07 5.10 -0.79
CA ASP A 186 19.18 6.16 -1.30
C ASP A 186 19.27 7.48 -0.52
N CYS A 187 20.38 7.69 0.18
CA CYS A 187 20.67 8.95 0.88
C CYS A 187 21.18 10.02 -0.09
N ASP A 188 20.35 11.03 -0.36
CA ASP A 188 20.70 12.20 -1.19
C ASP A 188 21.97 12.89 -0.68
N LEU A 189 22.14 12.99 0.65
CA LEU A 189 23.32 13.64 1.23
C LEU A 189 24.60 12.87 0.89
N ARG A 190 24.57 11.53 0.95
CA ARG A 190 25.71 10.68 0.60
C ARG A 190 26.04 10.79 -0.88
N LYS A 191 25.01 10.75 -1.72
CA LYS A 191 25.14 10.95 -3.17
C LYS A 191 25.80 12.28 -3.48
N TYR A 192 25.25 13.40 -3.00
CA TYR A 192 25.82 14.71 -3.25
C TYR A 192 27.20 14.90 -2.62
N ALA A 193 27.46 14.33 -1.44
CA ALA A 193 28.80 14.37 -0.85
C ALA A 193 29.84 13.63 -1.71
N THR A 194 29.42 12.57 -2.42
CA THR A 194 30.24 11.87 -3.41
C THR A 194 30.45 12.75 -4.65
N ASP A 195 29.36 13.28 -5.22
CA ASP A 195 29.38 14.10 -6.44
C ASP A 195 30.26 15.36 -6.28
N PHE A 196 30.21 15.99 -5.09
CA PHE A 196 31.01 17.17 -4.76
C PHE A 196 32.35 16.85 -4.07
N GLN A 197 32.73 15.57 -3.97
CA GLN A 197 34.01 15.11 -3.41
C GLN A 197 34.30 15.70 -2.02
N VAL A 198 33.31 15.66 -1.13
CA VAL A 198 33.40 16.25 0.21
C VAL A 198 34.45 15.51 1.06
N ASP A 199 35.38 16.27 1.64
CA ASP A 199 36.36 15.79 2.61
C ASP A 199 35.92 16.14 4.04
N LEU A 200 35.56 15.10 4.82
CA LEU A 200 35.18 15.24 6.23
C LEU A 200 36.33 15.75 7.11
N GLY A 201 37.58 15.40 6.81
CA GLY A 201 38.74 15.75 7.62
C GLY A 201 38.98 17.26 7.68
N ARG A 202 38.54 18.00 6.65
CA ARG A 202 38.70 19.45 6.56
C ARG A 202 37.82 20.24 7.54
N PHE A 203 36.67 19.69 7.94
CA PHE A 203 35.66 20.40 8.74
C PHE A 203 35.29 19.65 10.01
N MET A 204 36.28 19.05 10.68
CA MET A 204 36.08 18.41 11.98
C MET A 204 35.80 19.46 13.07
N GLY A 205 34.84 19.17 13.93
CA GLY A 205 34.44 20.03 15.04
C GLY A 205 33.42 19.33 15.93
N ASP A 206 32.72 20.12 16.75
CA ASP A 206 31.68 19.58 17.63
C ASP A 206 30.60 18.87 16.83
N VAL A 207 30.18 17.70 17.33
CA VAL A 207 29.08 16.90 16.76
C VAL A 207 27.90 16.86 17.71
N ARG A 208 26.70 16.80 17.14
CA ARG A 208 25.47 16.69 17.91
C ARG A 208 25.21 15.23 18.23
N MET A 209 25.04 14.94 19.51
CA MET A 209 24.63 13.63 20.00
C MET A 209 23.25 13.75 20.62
N HIS A 210 22.30 13.04 20.04
CA HIS A 210 20.91 12.98 20.44
C HIS A 210 20.49 11.53 20.63
N LYS A 211 19.65 11.27 21.63
CA LYS A 211 19.00 9.97 21.79
C LYS A 211 18.10 9.70 20.58
N VAL A 212 18.24 8.52 19.98
CA VAL A 212 17.33 8.04 18.93
C VAL A 212 15.96 7.76 19.54
N ASP A 213 14.91 8.35 18.98
CA ASP A 213 13.53 8.12 19.39
C ASP A 213 12.92 6.99 18.56
N ARG A 214 12.59 5.90 19.24
CA ARG A 214 11.93 4.71 18.69
C ARG A 214 10.57 4.47 19.35
N ASP A 215 9.98 5.47 20.00
CA ASP A 215 8.72 5.31 20.75
C ASP A 215 7.52 5.05 19.82
N HIS A 216 7.52 5.63 18.61
CA HIS A 216 6.46 5.39 17.64
C HIS A 216 6.55 3.95 17.07
N PRO A 217 5.42 3.23 16.88
CA PRO A 217 5.41 1.82 16.45
C PRO A 217 5.98 1.63 15.04
N PHE A 218 5.76 2.59 14.14
CA PHE A 218 6.13 2.47 12.72
C PHE A 218 7.24 3.42 12.26
N ILE A 219 7.63 4.41 13.06
CA ILE A 219 8.51 5.50 12.65
C ILE A 219 9.65 5.59 13.66
N ALA A 220 10.88 5.64 13.18
CA ALA A 220 12.05 5.96 14.00
C ALA A 220 12.55 7.37 13.64
N LEU A 221 12.89 8.15 14.67
CA LEU A 221 13.49 9.47 14.52
C LEU A 221 14.92 9.39 15.06
N ASP A 222 15.89 9.58 14.17
CA ASP A 222 17.31 9.63 14.47
C ASP A 222 17.85 11.04 14.15
N PRO A 223 17.80 11.97 15.13
CA PRO A 223 18.22 13.35 14.89
C PRO A 223 19.72 13.49 14.59
N ASN A 224 20.54 12.48 14.88
CA ASN A 224 21.97 12.49 14.58
C ASN A 224 22.25 12.50 13.08
N LYS A 225 21.31 12.00 12.27
CA LYS A 225 21.36 12.01 10.80
C LYS A 225 20.70 13.25 10.18
N CYS A 226 20.11 14.13 11.00
CA CYS A 226 19.32 15.26 10.52
C CYS A 226 20.21 16.43 10.08
N ILE A 227 20.02 16.90 8.84
CA ILE A 227 20.67 18.10 8.31
C ILE A 227 19.85 19.38 8.47
N ASN A 228 18.79 19.37 9.28
CA ASN A 228 17.89 20.51 9.51
C ASN A 228 17.32 21.17 8.23
N CYS A 229 17.11 20.41 7.15
CA CYS A 229 16.58 20.94 5.88
C CYS A 229 15.11 21.41 5.97
N GLY A 230 14.38 21.00 7.02
CA GLY A 230 12.98 21.40 7.25
C GLY A 230 11.95 20.74 6.32
N ARG A 231 12.36 19.83 5.41
CA ARG A 231 11.43 19.13 4.49
C ARG A 231 10.31 18.42 5.24
N CYS A 232 10.64 17.63 6.26
CA CYS A 232 9.65 16.91 7.07
C CYS A 232 8.70 17.83 7.83
N VAL A 233 9.20 18.95 8.37
CA VAL A 233 8.40 19.97 9.07
C VAL A 233 7.42 20.61 8.09
N ARG A 234 7.90 21.07 6.93
CA ARG A 234 7.07 21.68 5.89
C ARG A 234 6.03 20.72 5.32
N THR A 235 6.40 19.47 5.04
CA THR A 235 5.45 18.44 4.60
C THR A 235 4.32 18.25 5.63
N CYS A 236 4.67 18.20 6.93
CA CYS A 236 3.69 18.01 8.00
C CYS A 236 2.82 19.26 8.27
N SER A 237 3.38 20.46 8.22
CA SER A 237 2.69 21.70 8.59
C SER A 237 2.04 22.43 7.40
N GLU A 238 2.68 22.45 6.23
CA GLU A 238 2.23 23.25 5.09
C GLU A 238 1.27 22.46 4.17
N PHE A 239 1.59 21.20 3.91
CA PHE A 239 0.83 20.33 3.00
C PHE A 239 -0.25 19.53 3.74
N LEU A 240 0.13 18.82 4.79
CA LEU A 240 -0.81 18.01 5.57
C LEU A 240 -1.65 18.83 6.57
N LYS A 241 -1.16 20.01 6.96
CA LYS A 241 -1.79 20.90 7.95
C LYS A 241 -1.95 20.27 9.33
N ILE A 242 -0.99 19.46 9.75
CA ILE A 242 -1.00 18.72 11.02
C ILE A 242 -0.05 19.37 12.04
N ALA A 243 1.14 19.78 11.58
CA ALA A 243 2.20 20.38 12.39
C ALA A 243 2.62 19.51 13.62
N ALA A 244 2.80 18.20 13.41
CA ALA A 244 3.29 17.27 14.43
C ALA A 244 4.80 17.38 14.70
N LEU A 245 5.57 17.89 13.73
CA LEU A 245 7.02 18.07 13.81
C LEU A 245 7.37 19.56 13.73
N GLY A 246 8.39 19.98 14.47
CA GLY A 246 8.91 21.34 14.45
C GLY A 246 10.40 21.42 14.80
N PHE A 247 10.99 22.60 14.64
CA PHE A 247 12.34 22.89 15.12
C PHE A 247 12.30 23.31 16.59
N VAL A 248 13.16 22.69 17.40
CA VAL A 248 13.37 23.01 18.81
C VAL A 248 14.78 23.58 18.98
N TYR A 249 14.93 24.55 19.90
CA TYR A 249 16.15 25.33 20.14
C TYR A 249 16.56 26.22 18.94
N ARG A 250 17.80 26.74 18.97
CA ARG A 250 18.32 27.70 17.98
C ARG A 250 19.79 27.43 17.65
N GLY A 251 20.20 27.76 16.42
CA GLY A 251 21.59 27.69 15.97
C GLY A 251 22.12 26.25 15.97
N PHE A 252 23.32 26.05 16.50
CA PHE A 252 23.93 24.72 16.56
C PHE A 252 23.15 23.71 17.41
N LYS A 253 22.29 24.14 18.33
CA LYS A 253 21.44 23.23 19.13
C LYS A 253 20.12 22.88 18.45
N SER A 254 19.82 23.47 17.29
CA SER A 254 18.54 23.28 16.59
C SER A 254 18.35 21.82 16.19
N VAL A 255 17.20 21.24 16.53
CA VAL A 255 16.86 19.84 16.24
C VAL A 255 15.40 19.72 15.84
N VAL A 256 15.10 18.87 14.85
CA VAL A 256 13.71 18.53 14.53
C VAL A 256 13.20 17.54 15.57
N LYS A 257 12.11 17.90 16.26
CA LYS A 257 11.45 17.05 17.26
C LYS A 257 9.92 17.13 17.10
N PRO A 258 9.18 16.18 17.68
CA PRO A 258 7.74 16.33 17.81
C PRO A 258 7.38 17.58 18.61
N SER A 259 6.24 18.17 18.30
CA SER A 259 5.76 19.40 18.91
C SER A 259 5.72 19.32 20.43
N MET A 260 6.21 20.38 21.09
CA MET A 260 6.33 20.49 22.55
C MET A 260 7.24 19.42 23.20
N GLU A 261 8.18 18.83 22.44
CA GLU A 261 9.07 17.74 22.89
C GLU A 261 8.32 16.51 23.45
N LYS A 262 7.05 16.35 23.08
CA LYS A 262 6.26 15.16 23.42
C LYS A 262 6.70 13.96 22.59
N LYS A 263 6.23 12.76 22.96
CA LYS A 263 6.32 11.59 22.07
C LYS A 263 5.52 11.86 20.80
N LEU A 264 5.95 11.34 19.65
CA LEU A 264 5.27 11.60 18.38
C LEU A 264 3.77 11.21 18.41
N LEU A 265 3.42 10.09 19.06
CA LEU A 265 2.02 9.66 19.24
C LEU A 265 1.17 10.59 20.13
N GLN A 266 1.81 11.38 20.99
CA GLN A 266 1.15 12.36 21.88
C GLN A 266 1.01 13.74 21.22
N THR A 267 1.35 13.85 19.94
CA THR A 267 1.15 15.06 19.12
C THR A 267 0.00 14.83 18.14
N ASN A 268 -0.27 15.79 17.27
CA ASN A 268 -1.28 15.65 16.21
C ASN A 268 -0.90 14.64 15.10
N CYS A 269 0.19 13.87 15.25
CA CYS A 269 0.68 12.95 14.24
C CYS A 269 -0.38 11.89 13.88
N ILE A 270 -0.86 11.91 12.64
CA ILE A 270 -1.81 10.89 12.12
C ILE A 270 -1.10 9.63 11.57
N SER A 271 0.21 9.51 11.76
CA SER A 271 1.00 8.35 11.35
C SER A 271 1.01 8.07 9.83
N CYS A 272 0.88 9.10 8.98
CA CYS A 272 0.84 8.92 7.52
C CYS A 272 2.20 8.53 6.89
N GLY A 273 3.32 8.73 7.59
CA GLY A 273 4.66 8.40 7.10
C GLY A 273 5.22 9.30 5.98
N ASN A 274 4.51 10.36 5.57
CA ASN A 274 5.01 11.27 4.51
C ASN A 274 6.31 12.01 4.91
N CYS A 275 6.60 12.12 6.22
CA CYS A 275 7.87 12.64 6.73
C CYS A 275 9.06 11.70 6.47
N ILE A 276 8.82 10.39 6.33
CA ILE A 276 9.84 9.40 5.90
C ILE A 276 10.21 9.68 4.45
N ALA A 277 9.21 9.75 3.55
CA ALA A 277 9.42 10.02 2.12
C ALA A 277 10.09 11.38 1.86
N ALA A 278 9.83 12.39 2.70
CA ALA A 278 10.45 13.70 2.58
C ALA A 278 11.89 13.77 3.12
N CYS A 279 12.36 12.78 3.87
CA CYS A 279 13.66 12.83 4.56
C CYS A 279 14.81 12.38 3.63
N PRO A 280 15.77 13.25 3.29
CA PRO A 280 16.86 12.93 2.36
C PRO A 280 18.01 12.10 2.95
N THR A 281 18.03 11.89 4.28
CA THR A 281 19.21 11.35 5.00
C THR A 281 18.92 10.11 5.83
N GLY A 282 17.68 9.62 5.84
CA GLY A 282 17.27 8.56 6.76
C GLY A 282 17.29 8.97 8.24
N ALA A 283 17.15 10.27 8.54
CA ALA A 283 16.90 10.76 9.91
C ALA A 283 15.47 10.43 10.39
N ILE A 284 14.53 10.22 9.46
CA ILE A 284 13.19 9.72 9.74
C ILE A 284 13.02 8.49 8.86
N THR A 285 12.88 7.31 9.48
CA THR A 285 12.81 6.03 8.76
C THR A 285 11.61 5.22 9.22
N GLU A 286 11.20 4.30 8.35
CA GLU A 286 10.25 3.27 8.73
C GLU A 286 10.90 2.24 9.64
N LYS A 287 10.22 1.87 10.73
CA LYS A 287 10.58 0.70 11.55
C LYS A 287 10.09 -0.54 10.83
N LEU A 288 10.92 -1.06 9.93
CA LEU A 288 10.57 -2.22 9.12
C LEU A 288 10.15 -3.40 10.02
N PRO A 289 9.14 -4.19 9.61
CA PRO A 289 8.61 -5.32 10.38
C PRO A 289 9.56 -6.54 10.44
N PHE A 290 10.84 -6.36 10.09
CA PHE A 290 11.85 -7.42 10.07
C PHE A 290 12.65 -7.43 11.37
N THR A 291 13.08 -8.61 11.80
CA THR A 291 13.87 -8.78 13.04
C THR A 291 15.15 -7.96 13.01
N LYS A 292 15.83 -7.90 11.85
CA LYS A 292 17.05 -7.11 11.65
C LYS A 292 17.03 -6.40 10.30
N PRO A 293 16.72 -5.10 10.26
CA PRO A 293 16.81 -4.34 9.02
C PRO A 293 18.28 -4.07 8.67
N GLY A 294 18.63 -4.23 7.39
CA GLY A 294 19.94 -3.89 6.85
C GLY A 294 19.87 -2.78 5.79
N PRO A 295 21.00 -2.15 5.44
CA PRO A 295 21.13 -1.42 4.20
C PRO A 295 21.09 -2.45 3.08
N TRP A 296 19.93 -2.62 2.47
CA TRP A 296 19.74 -3.54 1.35
C TRP A 296 19.51 -2.73 0.09
N THR A 297 20.10 -3.16 -1.01
CA THR A 297 19.72 -2.64 -2.33
C THR A 297 18.31 -3.09 -2.65
N PHE A 298 17.58 -2.27 -3.40
CA PHE A 298 16.19 -2.54 -3.72
C PHE A 298 15.86 -2.13 -5.15
N ASP A 299 14.80 -2.73 -5.67
CA ASP A 299 14.16 -2.35 -6.91
C ASP A 299 12.74 -1.87 -6.60
N ASP A 300 12.35 -0.73 -7.18
CA ASP A 300 11.01 -0.16 -7.01
C ASP A 300 10.10 -0.72 -8.11
N HIS A 301 9.05 -1.43 -7.71
CA HIS A 301 8.01 -1.94 -8.60
C HIS A 301 6.74 -1.11 -8.45
N HIS A 302 6.33 -0.46 -9.54
CA HIS A 302 5.16 0.40 -9.56
C HIS A 302 3.85 -0.40 -9.45
N SER A 303 2.93 0.07 -8.60
CA SER A 303 1.62 -0.57 -8.40
C SER A 303 0.62 0.39 -7.74
N ILE A 304 -0.53 -0.14 -7.32
CA ILE A 304 -1.64 0.61 -6.73
C ILE A 304 -2.00 0.12 -5.33
N CYS A 305 -2.40 1.07 -4.49
CA CYS A 305 -2.93 0.81 -3.16
C CYS A 305 -4.34 0.20 -3.23
N SER A 306 -4.52 -0.98 -2.64
CA SER A 306 -5.81 -1.69 -2.63
C SER A 306 -6.77 -1.28 -1.50
N PHE A 307 -6.41 -0.33 -0.62
CA PHE A 307 -7.17 -0.03 0.59
C PHE A 307 -8.41 0.84 0.39
N CYS A 308 -8.27 2.13 0.06
CA CYS A 308 -9.41 3.07 -0.04
C CYS A 308 -9.75 3.44 -1.48
N SER A 309 -10.93 3.99 -1.71
CA SER A 309 -11.43 4.31 -3.06
C SER A 309 -10.59 5.31 -3.86
N VAL A 310 -9.66 6.03 -3.22
CA VAL A 310 -8.73 6.91 -3.95
C VAL A 310 -7.80 6.10 -4.85
N GLY A 311 -7.47 4.86 -4.48
CA GLY A 311 -6.58 3.98 -5.24
C GLY A 311 -5.24 4.63 -5.53
N CYS A 312 -4.51 5.08 -4.50
CA CYS A 312 -3.25 5.81 -4.66
C CYS A 312 -2.18 4.97 -5.38
N ASN A 313 -1.39 5.60 -6.25
CA ASN A 313 -0.21 4.97 -6.83
C ASN A 313 0.92 4.91 -5.81
N LEU A 314 1.66 3.81 -5.79
CA LEU A 314 2.77 3.56 -4.86
C LEU A 314 3.83 2.67 -5.54
N ASN A 315 4.98 2.54 -4.88
CA ASN A 315 6.02 1.61 -5.31
C ASN A 315 6.23 0.55 -4.21
N TYR A 316 6.24 -0.72 -4.60
CA TYR A 316 6.77 -1.80 -3.78
C TYR A 316 8.28 -1.78 -3.90
N ARG A 317 8.94 -1.39 -2.81
CA ARG A 317 10.39 -1.40 -2.69
C ARG A 317 10.82 -2.81 -2.28
N VAL A 318 11.20 -3.62 -3.26
CA VAL A 318 11.60 -5.01 -3.10
C VAL A 318 13.10 -5.07 -2.86
N TYR A 319 13.52 -5.68 -1.75
CA TYR A 319 14.94 -5.80 -1.43
C TYR A 319 15.55 -6.98 -2.21
N ARG A 320 16.65 -6.71 -2.94
CA ARG A 320 17.28 -7.69 -3.84
C ARG A 320 17.70 -8.95 -3.09
N ASP A 321 17.72 -10.06 -3.82
CA ASP A 321 18.17 -11.39 -3.36
C ASP A 321 17.32 -12.03 -2.25
N GLN A 322 16.16 -11.43 -1.91
CA GLN A 322 15.19 -11.95 -0.93
C GLN A 322 13.76 -11.70 -1.44
N GLU A 323 13.19 -12.69 -2.12
CA GLU A 323 11.76 -12.70 -2.46
C GLU A 323 10.93 -12.57 -1.16
N ASP A 324 9.83 -11.83 -1.19
CA ASP A 324 8.95 -11.50 -0.04
C ASP A 324 9.44 -10.44 0.97
N VAL A 325 10.64 -9.89 0.85
CA VAL A 325 11.09 -8.78 1.71
C VAL A 325 10.88 -7.45 0.98
N PHE A 326 9.88 -6.69 1.40
CA PHE A 326 9.58 -5.40 0.78
C PHE A 326 9.01 -4.36 1.75
N SER A 327 9.00 -3.12 1.29
CA SER A 327 8.31 -2.00 1.95
C SER A 327 7.64 -1.12 0.90
N ILE A 328 6.90 -0.10 1.33
CA ILE A 328 6.24 0.82 0.39
C ILE A 328 7.01 2.14 0.32
N SER A 329 7.29 2.62 -0.89
CA SER A 329 7.77 3.98 -1.15
C SER A 329 6.71 4.79 -1.93
N THR A 330 6.86 6.11 -1.92
CA THR A 330 5.96 7.02 -2.64
C THR A 330 6.37 7.12 -4.10
N VAL A 331 5.38 7.28 -4.99
CA VAL A 331 5.62 7.67 -6.39
C VAL A 331 5.93 9.17 -6.50
N ASP A 332 6.29 9.61 -7.70
CA ASP A 332 6.47 11.03 -7.99
C ASP A 332 5.15 11.83 -8.00
N GLU A 333 5.27 13.15 -8.15
CA GLU A 333 4.14 14.09 -8.12
C GLU A 333 3.28 14.13 -9.39
N THR A 334 3.63 13.38 -10.44
CA THR A 334 2.85 13.33 -11.69
C THR A 334 1.56 12.53 -11.50
N PHE A 335 1.60 11.48 -10.68
CA PHE A 335 0.46 10.65 -10.32
C PHE A 335 -0.64 11.43 -9.58
N HIS A 336 -1.86 10.88 -9.52
CA HIS A 336 -3.02 11.59 -8.97
C HIS A 336 -2.93 11.87 -7.47
N ASN A 337 -2.28 10.98 -6.71
CA ASN A 337 -2.01 11.16 -5.28
C ASN A 337 -0.82 12.08 -4.97
N LYS A 338 -0.14 12.65 -5.97
CA LYS A 338 0.92 13.67 -5.81
C LYS A 338 2.06 13.25 -4.88
N GLY A 339 2.44 11.97 -4.91
CA GLY A 339 3.48 11.42 -4.06
C GLY A 339 3.12 11.30 -2.57
N PHE A 340 1.85 11.49 -2.20
CA PHE A 340 1.38 11.32 -0.82
C PHE A 340 0.70 9.97 -0.61
N LEU A 341 0.89 9.42 0.58
CA LEU A 341 0.21 8.22 1.06
C LEU A 341 -0.40 8.47 2.44
N CYS A 342 -1.38 7.64 2.79
CA CYS A 342 -1.93 7.58 4.14
C CYS A 342 -1.31 6.41 4.92
N THR A 343 -1.63 6.31 6.21
CA THR A 343 -1.19 5.24 7.11
C THR A 343 -1.49 3.84 6.54
N LYS A 344 -2.68 3.66 5.95
CA LYS A 344 -3.07 2.40 5.29
C LYS A 344 -2.19 2.09 4.08
N GLY A 345 -1.98 3.08 3.20
CA GLY A 345 -1.14 2.89 2.00
C GLY A 345 0.34 2.65 2.34
N ARG A 346 0.87 3.33 3.36
CA ARG A 346 2.30 3.26 3.73
C ARG A 346 2.65 2.02 4.54
N PHE A 347 1.85 1.68 5.55
CA PHE A 347 2.16 0.62 6.51
C PHE A 347 1.24 -0.59 6.41
N GLY A 348 0.14 -0.49 5.64
CA GLY A 348 -0.83 -1.57 5.52
C GLY A 348 -0.28 -2.81 4.83
N TYR A 349 0.74 -2.69 3.98
CA TYR A 349 1.38 -3.83 3.31
C TYR A 349 1.85 -4.93 4.27
N ARG A 350 2.03 -4.62 5.55
CA ARG A 350 2.43 -5.56 6.60
C ARG A 350 1.53 -6.78 6.71
N TYR A 351 0.23 -6.68 6.38
CA TYR A 351 -0.64 -7.86 6.39
C TYR A 351 -0.22 -8.90 5.33
N MET A 352 0.43 -8.47 4.24
CA MET A 352 0.81 -9.34 3.12
C MET A 352 2.02 -10.22 3.44
N ILE A 353 2.80 -9.84 4.46
CA ILE A 353 4.00 -10.56 4.92
C ILE A 353 3.76 -11.29 6.25
N GLU A 354 2.51 -11.36 6.72
CA GLU A 354 2.19 -12.14 7.91
C GLU A 354 2.39 -13.65 7.64
N PRO A 355 2.89 -14.40 8.63
CA PRO A 355 3.25 -15.82 8.45
C PRO A 355 2.04 -16.76 8.38
N ASP A 356 0.84 -16.34 8.80
CA ASP A 356 -0.38 -17.15 8.91
C ASP A 356 -1.18 -17.25 7.59
N ARG A 357 -0.53 -17.00 6.46
CA ARG A 357 -1.14 -17.00 5.14
C ARG A 357 -1.37 -18.41 4.59
N LEU A 358 -2.53 -18.62 3.97
CA LEU A 358 -2.85 -19.87 3.28
C LEU A 358 -2.04 -20.02 1.99
N THR A 359 -1.35 -21.14 1.84
CA THR A 359 -0.54 -21.48 0.67
C THR A 359 -1.02 -22.75 -0.06
N LYS A 360 -1.88 -23.56 0.58
CA LYS A 360 -2.39 -24.80 0.02
C LYS A 360 -3.91 -24.91 0.17
N PRO A 361 -4.60 -25.58 -0.78
CA PRO A 361 -6.01 -25.92 -0.66
C PRO A 361 -6.31 -26.81 0.54
N MET A 362 -7.49 -26.67 1.13
CA MET A 362 -7.94 -27.48 2.26
C MET A 362 -9.40 -27.93 2.11
N ILE A 363 -9.71 -29.13 2.60
CA ILE A 363 -11.07 -29.67 2.67
C ILE A 363 -11.40 -30.00 4.14
N LYS A 364 -12.58 -29.62 4.60
CA LYS A 364 -13.09 -29.93 5.93
C LYS A 364 -13.57 -31.40 5.98
N LYS A 365 -12.81 -32.25 6.66
CA LYS A 365 -13.12 -33.68 6.88
C LYS A 365 -13.30 -33.91 8.39
N LYS A 366 -14.47 -34.43 8.80
CA LYS A 366 -14.83 -34.66 10.21
C LYS A 366 -14.65 -33.41 11.11
N GLY A 367 -14.99 -32.24 10.57
CA GLY A 367 -14.90 -30.96 11.30
C GLY A 367 -13.51 -30.32 11.33
N GLN A 368 -12.50 -30.90 10.68
CA GLN A 368 -11.15 -30.35 10.62
C GLN A 368 -10.70 -30.16 9.17
N HIS A 369 -10.05 -29.04 8.87
CA HIS A 369 -9.44 -28.79 7.57
C HIS A 369 -8.15 -29.61 7.41
N GLN A 370 -8.06 -30.32 6.29
CA GLN A 370 -6.87 -31.07 5.90
C GLN A 370 -6.34 -30.51 4.59
N GLU A 371 -5.03 -30.27 4.51
CA GLU A 371 -4.36 -29.87 3.27
C GLU A 371 -4.55 -30.96 2.21
N VAL A 372 -4.90 -30.54 0.99
CA VAL A 372 -5.08 -31.42 -0.16
C VAL A 372 -4.42 -30.83 -1.41
N THR A 373 -4.35 -31.62 -2.48
CA THR A 373 -3.92 -31.12 -3.78
C THR A 373 -4.98 -30.21 -4.41
N TRP A 374 -4.57 -29.31 -5.30
CA TRP A 374 -5.48 -28.49 -6.09
C TRP A 374 -6.53 -29.33 -6.85
N GLU A 375 -6.10 -30.42 -7.47
CA GLU A 375 -7.00 -31.28 -8.25
C GLU A 375 -8.07 -31.93 -7.37
N GLU A 376 -7.69 -32.47 -6.20
CA GLU A 376 -8.65 -33.03 -5.23
C GLU A 376 -9.65 -31.98 -4.75
N ALA A 377 -9.19 -30.75 -4.46
CA ALA A 377 -10.06 -29.66 -4.00
C ALA A 377 -11.06 -29.24 -5.09
N PHE A 378 -10.60 -29.08 -6.32
CA PHE A 378 -11.45 -28.72 -7.46
C PHE A 378 -12.46 -29.82 -7.80
N ASP A 379 -12.05 -31.09 -7.78
CA ASP A 379 -12.95 -32.23 -8.00
C ASP A 379 -14.03 -32.31 -6.92
N TYR A 380 -13.66 -32.13 -5.66
CA TYR A 380 -14.60 -32.14 -4.55
C TYR A 380 -15.62 -31.00 -4.67
N ALA A 381 -15.13 -29.77 -4.90
CA ALA A 381 -15.98 -28.60 -5.04
C ALA A 381 -16.91 -28.71 -6.26
N GLY A 382 -16.38 -29.12 -7.42
CA GLY A 382 -17.16 -29.34 -8.64
C GLY A 382 -18.25 -30.39 -8.45
N LYS A 383 -17.94 -31.51 -7.79
CA LYS A 383 -18.93 -32.57 -7.50
C LYS A 383 -20.05 -32.07 -6.58
N LYS A 384 -19.72 -31.30 -5.54
CA LYS A 384 -20.69 -30.75 -4.59
C LYS A 384 -21.61 -29.72 -5.24
N LEU A 385 -21.03 -28.75 -5.96
CA LEU A 385 -21.77 -27.73 -6.68
C LEU A 385 -22.67 -28.35 -7.75
N LYS A 386 -22.16 -29.30 -8.54
CA LYS A 386 -22.95 -30.00 -9.54
C LYS A 386 -24.11 -30.78 -8.91
N GLY A 387 -23.88 -31.46 -7.78
CA GLY A 387 -24.94 -32.18 -7.07
C GLY A 387 -26.08 -31.26 -6.60
N ILE A 388 -25.76 -30.04 -6.15
CA ILE A 388 -26.76 -29.03 -5.80
C ILE A 388 -27.50 -28.55 -7.04
N ILE A 389 -26.79 -28.23 -8.13
CA ILE A 389 -27.40 -27.77 -9.37
C ILE A 389 -28.34 -28.83 -9.96
N ASP A 390 -27.94 -30.10 -9.94
CA ASP A 390 -28.74 -31.22 -10.46
C ASP A 390 -30.01 -31.47 -9.60
N LYS A 391 -29.96 -31.18 -8.30
CA LYS A 391 -31.05 -31.42 -7.33
C LYS A 391 -32.01 -30.24 -7.20
N ASP A 392 -31.47 -29.04 -6.98
CA ASP A 392 -32.19 -27.84 -6.57
C ASP A 392 -32.19 -26.74 -7.67
N GLY A 393 -31.43 -26.94 -8.75
CA GLY A 393 -31.32 -26.01 -9.87
C GLY A 393 -30.18 -25.00 -9.73
N ALA A 394 -29.86 -24.31 -10.82
CA ALA A 394 -28.80 -23.29 -10.86
C ALA A 394 -29.02 -22.13 -9.88
N GLU A 395 -30.29 -21.73 -9.68
CA GLU A 395 -30.69 -20.66 -8.77
C GLU A 395 -30.50 -21.01 -7.29
N ALA A 396 -30.07 -22.24 -6.97
CA ALA A 396 -29.68 -22.64 -5.61
C ALA A 396 -28.19 -22.37 -5.32
N VAL A 397 -27.42 -21.84 -6.28
CA VAL A 397 -26.01 -21.50 -6.10
C VAL A 397 -25.84 -19.99 -6.21
N ALA A 398 -25.02 -19.40 -5.34
CA ALA A 398 -24.65 -17.99 -5.40
C ALA A 398 -23.14 -17.80 -5.29
N ALA A 399 -22.62 -16.77 -5.96
CA ALA A 399 -21.21 -16.38 -5.84
C ALA A 399 -21.04 -14.93 -5.40
N PHE A 400 -20.00 -14.69 -4.58
CA PHE A 400 -19.70 -13.39 -4.01
C PHE A 400 -18.27 -12.97 -4.35
N GLY A 401 -18.12 -11.78 -4.90
CA GLY A 401 -16.83 -11.17 -5.22
C GLY A 401 -16.49 -10.03 -4.26
N SER A 402 -15.21 -9.89 -3.90
CA SER A 402 -14.74 -8.81 -3.04
C SER A 402 -14.20 -7.62 -3.83
N PRO A 403 -14.18 -6.41 -3.23
CA PRO A 403 -13.53 -5.25 -3.84
C PRO A 403 -11.99 -5.33 -3.82
N ARG A 404 -11.42 -6.49 -3.41
CA ARG A 404 -9.99 -6.79 -3.49
C ARG A 404 -9.61 -7.49 -4.79
N MET A 405 -10.60 -8.08 -5.46
CA MET A 405 -10.39 -8.71 -6.76
C MET A 405 -10.20 -7.65 -7.85
N THR A 406 -9.43 -7.99 -8.87
CA THR A 406 -9.26 -7.13 -10.05
C THR A 406 -10.53 -7.04 -10.87
N ASN A 407 -10.64 -6.02 -11.72
CA ASN A 407 -11.76 -5.91 -12.66
C ASN A 407 -11.87 -7.17 -13.55
N GLU A 408 -10.74 -7.76 -13.91
CA GLU A 408 -10.66 -8.96 -14.73
C GLU A 408 -11.17 -10.19 -13.99
N GLU A 409 -10.78 -10.36 -12.72
CA GLU A 409 -11.27 -11.42 -11.85
C GLU A 409 -12.79 -11.28 -11.58
N LEU A 410 -13.27 -10.06 -11.29
CA LEU A 410 -14.69 -9.76 -11.09
C LEU A 410 -15.53 -10.02 -12.35
N TYR A 411 -15.03 -9.60 -13.52
CA TYR A 411 -15.69 -9.84 -14.80
C TYR A 411 -15.79 -11.34 -15.11
N LEU A 412 -14.71 -12.09 -14.87
CA LEU A 412 -14.68 -13.53 -15.09
C LEU A 412 -15.62 -14.26 -14.12
N LEU A 413 -15.68 -13.83 -12.85
CA LEU A 413 -16.61 -14.37 -11.86
C LEU A 413 -18.07 -14.18 -12.31
N GLN A 414 -18.47 -12.98 -12.73
CA GLN A 414 -19.85 -12.78 -13.18
C GLN A 414 -20.17 -13.52 -14.47
N LYS A 415 -19.19 -13.66 -15.37
CA LYS A 415 -19.36 -14.46 -16.60
C LYS A 415 -19.55 -15.93 -16.22
N PHE A 416 -18.77 -16.44 -15.27
CA PHE A 416 -18.93 -17.79 -14.76
C PHE A 416 -20.34 -18.04 -14.20
N VAL A 417 -20.84 -17.14 -13.35
CA VAL A 417 -22.18 -17.30 -12.75
C VAL A 417 -23.28 -17.23 -13.82
N ARG A 418 -23.28 -16.19 -14.65
CA ARG A 418 -24.37 -15.95 -15.62
C ARG A 418 -24.31 -16.83 -16.86
N ALA A 419 -23.13 -16.96 -17.46
CA ALA A 419 -22.93 -17.73 -18.67
C ALA A 419 -22.73 -19.22 -18.37
N GLY A 420 -22.04 -19.55 -17.28
CA GLY A 420 -21.70 -20.91 -16.88
C GLY A 420 -22.78 -21.58 -16.03
N LEU A 421 -23.03 -21.05 -14.83
CA LEU A 421 -24.02 -21.63 -13.91
C LEU A 421 -25.46 -21.41 -14.37
N LYS A 422 -25.71 -20.36 -15.18
CA LYS A 422 -27.05 -19.97 -15.66
C LYS A 422 -27.98 -19.45 -14.55
N THR A 423 -27.42 -18.65 -13.65
CA THR A 423 -28.17 -17.92 -12.61
C THR A 423 -27.70 -16.45 -12.57
N ASP A 424 -28.49 -15.58 -11.96
CA ASP A 424 -28.13 -14.18 -11.67
C ASP A 424 -27.79 -13.95 -10.17
N ASN A 425 -27.60 -15.04 -9.42
CA ASN A 425 -27.24 -15.01 -8.01
C ASN A 425 -25.76 -14.64 -7.80
N ILE A 426 -25.45 -13.37 -8.05
CA ILE A 426 -24.11 -12.82 -7.86
C ILE A 426 -24.16 -11.51 -7.09
N GLY A 427 -23.22 -11.32 -6.16
CA GLY A 427 -23.11 -10.05 -5.46
C GLY A 427 -21.80 -9.89 -4.70
N SER A 428 -21.85 -9.03 -3.69
CA SER A 428 -20.77 -8.79 -2.72
C SER A 428 -21.43 -8.62 -1.36
N PHE A 429 -20.96 -9.35 -0.34
CA PHE A 429 -21.42 -9.18 1.04
C PHE A 429 -21.14 -7.77 1.55
N THR A 430 -20.03 -7.17 1.12
CA THR A 430 -19.70 -5.77 1.43
C THR A 430 -20.83 -4.81 1.02
N ASN A 431 -21.46 -5.03 -0.14
CA ASN A 431 -22.59 -4.21 -0.60
C ASN A 431 -23.93 -4.67 0.00
N LEU A 432 -24.16 -5.99 0.04
CA LEU A 432 -25.42 -6.60 0.41
C LEU A 432 -25.79 -6.36 1.89
N ILE A 433 -24.81 -6.46 2.79
CA ILE A 433 -25.03 -6.40 4.24
C ILE A 433 -25.09 -4.96 4.73
N ASN A 434 -24.25 -4.08 4.17
CA ASN A 434 -24.16 -2.68 4.60
C ASN A 434 -25.33 -1.79 4.12
N GLY A 435 -26.27 -2.33 3.33
CA GLY A 435 -27.47 -1.61 2.90
C GLY A 435 -27.15 -0.34 2.10
N VAL A 436 -26.02 -0.34 1.39
CA VAL A 436 -25.59 0.82 0.61
C VAL A 436 -26.54 1.00 -0.57
N GLU A 437 -27.06 2.22 -0.76
CA GLU A 437 -27.92 2.58 -1.89
C GLU A 437 -27.11 2.66 -3.20
N GLN A 438 -26.66 1.50 -3.72
CA GLN A 438 -25.81 1.43 -4.92
C GLN A 438 -26.46 2.02 -6.17
N ASN A 439 -27.79 2.17 -6.17
CA ASN A 439 -28.61 2.69 -7.26
C ASN A 439 -29.16 4.11 -6.98
N ALA A 440 -28.61 4.82 -6.00
CA ALA A 440 -29.16 6.08 -5.49
C ALA A 440 -29.38 7.17 -6.57
N LEU A 441 -28.57 7.24 -7.63
CA LEU A 441 -28.74 8.23 -8.70
C LEU A 441 -29.23 7.62 -10.02
N ASP A 442 -29.59 6.33 -10.06
CA ASP A 442 -29.95 5.66 -11.29
C ASP A 442 -31.22 6.21 -11.94
N ASP A 443 -32.21 6.59 -11.13
CA ASP A 443 -33.47 7.19 -11.59
C ASP A 443 -33.30 8.66 -12.01
N MET A 444 -32.34 9.37 -11.39
CA MET A 444 -32.08 10.78 -11.64
C MET A 444 -31.11 11.00 -12.79
N PHE A 445 -29.95 10.36 -12.73
CA PHE A 445 -28.83 10.56 -13.65
C PHE A 445 -28.67 9.40 -14.62
N GLY A 446 -29.28 8.24 -14.38
CA GLY A 446 -29.15 7.03 -15.19
C GLY A 446 -28.09 6.06 -14.67
N ILE A 447 -27.18 6.53 -13.80
CA ILE A 447 -26.12 5.73 -13.19
C ILE A 447 -25.64 6.38 -11.89
N THR A 448 -25.35 5.55 -10.89
CA THR A 448 -24.79 5.97 -9.59
C THR A 448 -23.26 5.89 -9.61
N THR A 449 -22.62 7.01 -9.91
CA THR A 449 -21.15 7.12 -9.96
C THR A 449 -20.70 8.57 -9.81
N SER A 450 -19.39 8.79 -9.69
CA SER A 450 -18.81 10.14 -9.66
C SER A 450 -19.00 10.88 -10.99
N THR A 451 -19.54 12.09 -10.91
CA THR A 451 -19.74 13.01 -12.04
C THR A 451 -18.63 14.06 -12.17
N ALA A 452 -17.71 14.11 -11.20
CA ALA A 452 -16.47 14.89 -11.23
C ALA A 452 -15.28 14.04 -10.73
N THR A 453 -14.06 14.55 -10.90
CA THR A 453 -12.82 13.92 -10.42
C THR A 453 -12.15 14.69 -9.27
N LEU A 454 -11.19 14.07 -8.59
CA LEU A 454 -10.34 14.77 -7.60
C LEU A 454 -9.44 15.85 -8.23
N ASP A 455 -9.28 15.85 -9.56
CA ASP A 455 -8.57 16.90 -10.30
C ASP A 455 -9.46 18.12 -10.54
N ASP A 456 -10.78 17.95 -10.57
CA ASP A 456 -11.74 19.04 -10.72
C ASP A 456 -11.83 19.93 -9.47
N LEU A 457 -11.38 19.44 -8.31
CA LEU A 457 -11.31 20.23 -7.07
C LEU A 457 -10.50 21.53 -7.26
N LYS A 458 -9.44 21.51 -8.09
CA LYS A 458 -8.63 22.71 -8.38
C LYS A 458 -9.37 23.78 -9.19
N LYS A 459 -10.48 23.42 -9.85
CA LYS A 459 -11.30 24.32 -10.67
C LYS A 459 -12.59 24.76 -9.95
N ALA A 460 -12.88 24.15 -8.79
CA ALA A 460 -14.04 24.48 -7.98
C ALA A 460 -13.85 25.86 -7.33
N SER A 461 -14.90 26.68 -7.32
CA SER A 461 -14.93 27.87 -6.47
C SER A 461 -15.55 27.56 -5.10
N VAL A 462 -16.40 26.53 -5.02
CA VAL A 462 -16.94 26.00 -3.76
C VAL A 462 -16.79 24.47 -3.75
N ILE A 463 -16.26 23.95 -2.65
CA ILE A 463 -16.19 22.52 -2.35
C ILE A 463 -17.09 22.25 -1.16
N MET A 464 -18.08 21.37 -1.34
CA MET A 464 -18.97 20.95 -0.26
C MET A 464 -18.67 19.50 0.13
N VAL A 465 -18.32 19.27 1.39
CA VAL A 465 -18.00 17.95 1.93
C VAL A 465 -19.08 17.53 2.91
N LEU A 466 -19.71 16.38 2.69
CA LEU A 466 -20.75 15.85 3.58
C LEU A 466 -20.75 14.32 3.66
N ASN A 467 -21.26 13.79 4.77
CA ASN A 467 -21.30 12.34 5.09
C ASN A 467 -19.94 11.64 4.94
N THR A 468 -18.84 12.23 5.41
CA THR A 468 -17.53 11.56 5.37
C THR A 468 -16.59 12.14 6.42
N ASP A 469 -15.83 11.26 7.10
CA ASP A 469 -14.61 11.63 7.81
C ASP A 469 -13.41 11.32 6.89
N MET A 470 -13.04 12.31 6.07
CA MET A 470 -12.02 12.12 5.06
C MET A 470 -10.64 11.84 5.66
N GLN A 471 -10.33 12.30 6.88
CA GLN A 471 -9.00 12.12 7.47
C GLN A 471 -8.73 10.65 7.76
N GLU A 472 -9.73 9.98 8.33
CA GLU A 472 -9.65 8.56 8.68
C GLU A 472 -9.89 7.64 7.47
N GLN A 473 -10.79 8.03 6.57
CA GLN A 473 -11.25 7.15 5.48
C GLN A 473 -10.48 7.36 4.18
N ASN A 474 -10.20 8.61 3.80
CA ASN A 474 -9.69 8.98 2.48
C ASN A 474 -8.70 10.17 2.56
N LEU A 475 -7.67 10.10 3.43
CA LEU A 475 -6.76 11.22 3.74
C LEU A 475 -6.22 11.95 2.51
N VAL A 476 -5.83 11.22 1.46
CA VAL A 476 -5.29 11.83 0.24
C VAL A 476 -6.35 12.69 -0.47
N ALA A 477 -7.63 12.30 -0.46
CA ALA A 477 -8.71 13.14 -0.98
C ALA A 477 -8.88 14.41 -0.12
N GLU A 478 -8.75 14.31 1.21
CA GLU A 478 -8.81 15.50 2.08
C GLU A 478 -7.67 16.47 1.79
N MET A 479 -6.46 15.95 1.59
CA MET A 479 -5.31 16.76 1.20
C MET A 479 -5.58 17.53 -0.10
N ARG A 480 -6.25 16.89 -1.06
CA ARG A 480 -6.65 17.52 -2.33
C ARG A 480 -7.66 18.65 -2.11
N VAL A 481 -8.61 18.47 -1.19
CA VAL A 481 -9.57 19.51 -0.78
C VAL A 481 -8.84 20.68 -0.11
N LYS A 482 -7.99 20.41 0.90
CA LYS A 482 -7.19 21.44 1.60
C LYS A 482 -6.27 22.22 0.65
N HIS A 483 -5.66 21.54 -0.31
CA HIS A 483 -4.80 22.16 -1.32
C HIS A 483 -5.61 23.02 -2.29
N ALA A 484 -6.76 22.55 -2.78
CA ALA A 484 -7.64 23.36 -3.62
C ALA A 484 -8.13 24.61 -2.88
N GLN A 485 -8.49 24.49 -1.60
CA GLN A 485 -8.89 25.63 -0.78
C GLN A 485 -7.75 26.67 -0.66
N LYS A 486 -6.54 26.23 -0.32
CA LYS A 486 -5.40 27.13 -0.06
C LYS A 486 -4.80 27.73 -1.33
N GLU A 487 -4.62 26.94 -2.38
CA GLU A 487 -3.89 27.37 -3.59
C GLU A 487 -4.81 27.88 -4.69
N ALA A 488 -5.98 27.26 -4.89
CA ALA A 488 -6.95 27.71 -5.87
C ALA A 488 -7.98 28.70 -5.30
N GLY A 489 -7.99 28.91 -3.97
CA GLY A 489 -8.90 29.85 -3.31
C GLY A 489 -10.34 29.35 -3.20
N ALA A 490 -10.58 28.04 -3.40
CA ALA A 490 -11.91 27.45 -3.28
C ALA A 490 -12.46 27.63 -1.85
N LYS A 491 -13.74 27.96 -1.74
CA LYS A 491 -14.44 28.03 -0.46
C LYS A 491 -14.84 26.63 -0.01
N LEU A 492 -14.59 26.30 1.26
CA LEU A 492 -14.88 24.99 1.82
C LEU A 492 -16.12 25.02 2.72
N ILE A 493 -17.10 24.18 2.41
CA ILE A 493 -18.29 23.94 3.22
C ILE A 493 -18.21 22.51 3.77
N THR A 494 -18.35 22.35 5.09
CA THR A 494 -18.47 21.02 5.71
C THR A 494 -19.83 20.85 6.36
N ILE A 495 -20.46 19.68 6.17
CA ILE A 495 -21.72 19.32 6.80
C ILE A 495 -21.53 18.00 7.56
N SER A 496 -21.58 18.06 8.88
CA SER A 496 -21.41 16.90 9.77
C SER A 496 -22.03 17.19 11.14
N SER A 497 -22.62 16.19 11.79
CA SER A 497 -23.08 16.29 13.20
C SER A 497 -21.96 16.21 14.24
N SER A 498 -20.72 15.99 13.79
CA SER A 498 -19.55 15.78 14.63
C SER A 498 -18.47 16.80 14.28
N GLU A 499 -17.64 17.16 15.27
CA GLU A 499 -16.50 18.03 15.02
C GLU A 499 -15.37 17.23 14.33
N LEU A 500 -15.22 17.42 13.03
CA LEU A 500 -14.16 16.80 12.22
C LEU A 500 -12.96 17.73 12.11
N GLU A 501 -11.76 17.18 11.95
CA GLU A 501 -10.53 17.97 11.77
C GLU A 501 -10.59 18.89 10.55
N LEU A 502 -11.30 18.48 9.50
CA LEU A 502 -11.52 19.29 8.30
C LEU A 502 -12.35 20.56 8.60
N ASN A 503 -13.21 20.56 9.63
CA ASN A 503 -14.06 21.71 9.97
C ASN A 503 -13.23 22.93 10.36
N LYS A 504 -12.03 22.74 10.92
CA LYS A 504 -11.09 23.83 11.29
C LYS A 504 -10.61 24.63 10.08
N PHE A 505 -10.73 24.05 8.88
CA PHE A 505 -10.36 24.68 7.62
C PHE A 505 -11.59 25.17 6.85
N ALA A 506 -12.82 24.85 7.26
CA ALA A 506 -14.01 25.23 6.52
C ALA A 506 -14.26 26.74 6.60
N ASP A 507 -14.65 27.35 5.47
CA ASP A 507 -15.20 28.72 5.45
C ASP A 507 -16.61 28.75 6.05
N LEU A 508 -17.37 27.64 5.92
CA LEU A 508 -18.66 27.43 6.56
C LEU A 508 -18.77 25.99 7.06
N SER A 509 -18.94 25.82 8.37
CA SER A 509 -19.21 24.51 8.98
C SER A 509 -20.65 24.44 9.50
N ILE A 510 -21.39 23.45 9.03
CA ILE A 510 -22.81 23.21 9.32
C ILE A 510 -22.92 21.96 10.18
N ASP A 511 -23.37 22.18 11.41
CA ASP A 511 -23.70 21.12 12.36
C ASP A 511 -25.18 20.75 12.20
N SER A 512 -25.42 19.71 11.40
CA SER A 512 -26.75 19.20 11.12
C SER A 512 -26.98 17.92 11.90
N LYS A 513 -28.16 17.77 12.51
CA LYS A 513 -28.54 16.52 13.19
C LYS A 513 -28.42 15.32 12.26
N ARG A 514 -27.97 14.19 12.80
CA ARG A 514 -27.86 12.92 12.05
C ARG A 514 -29.20 12.53 11.44
N GLY A 515 -29.17 11.98 10.24
CA GLY A 515 -30.39 11.58 9.53
C GLY A 515 -31.17 12.75 8.91
N THR A 516 -30.69 14.00 8.97
CA THR A 516 -31.43 15.17 8.46
C THR A 516 -30.84 15.85 7.23
N ASN A 517 -29.76 15.32 6.63
CA ASN A 517 -29.09 15.94 5.48
C ASN A 517 -30.03 16.14 4.27
N THR A 518 -30.93 15.19 4.00
CA THR A 518 -31.96 15.32 2.96
C THR A 518 -32.88 16.51 3.21
N ALA A 519 -33.28 16.74 4.47
CA ALA A 519 -34.12 17.86 4.85
C ALA A 519 -33.39 19.21 4.69
N LEU A 520 -32.12 19.24 5.10
CA LEU A 520 -31.23 20.40 4.94
C LEU A 520 -31.10 20.79 3.46
N LEU A 521 -30.76 19.83 2.60
CA LEU A 521 -30.53 20.08 1.16
C LEU A 521 -31.83 20.47 0.44
N ASN A 522 -32.96 19.85 0.78
CA ASN A 522 -34.27 20.23 0.25
C ASN A 522 -34.68 21.65 0.70
N GLY A 523 -34.37 22.03 1.95
CA GLY A 523 -34.57 23.39 2.45
C GLY A 523 -33.79 24.43 1.64
N VAL A 524 -32.51 24.15 1.37
CA VAL A 524 -31.68 24.99 0.50
C VAL A 524 -32.26 25.05 -0.91
N ALA A 525 -32.67 23.92 -1.48
CA ALA A 525 -33.30 23.91 -2.80
C ALA A 525 -34.57 24.78 -2.85
N LYS A 526 -35.40 24.75 -1.80
CA LYS A 526 -36.58 25.62 -1.68
C LYS A 526 -36.21 27.10 -1.65
N MET A 527 -35.18 27.48 -0.88
CA MET A 527 -34.67 28.86 -0.85
C MET A 527 -34.20 29.34 -2.23
N PHE A 528 -33.61 28.46 -3.04
CA PHE A 528 -33.19 28.78 -4.40
C PHE A 528 -34.36 29.02 -5.33
N ILE A 529 -35.42 28.22 -5.21
CA ILE A 529 -36.64 28.36 -5.99
C ILE A 529 -37.35 29.68 -5.64
N ASP A 530 -37.54 29.95 -4.35
CA ASP A 530 -38.25 31.15 -3.87
C ASP A 530 -37.54 32.45 -4.24
N LYS A 531 -36.21 32.46 -4.17
CA LYS A 531 -35.37 33.61 -4.52
C LYS A 531 -35.11 33.72 -6.03
N GLY A 532 -35.59 32.77 -6.84
CA GLY A 532 -35.38 32.75 -8.29
C GLY A 532 -33.92 32.53 -8.72
N LEU A 533 -33.12 31.86 -7.89
CA LEU A 533 -31.68 31.61 -8.09
C LEU A 533 -31.39 30.35 -8.93
N ALA A 534 -32.41 29.54 -9.20
CA ALA A 534 -32.27 28.32 -9.99
C ALA A 534 -31.88 28.59 -11.46
N ASN A 535 -31.05 27.73 -12.03
CA ASN A 535 -30.60 27.82 -13.42
C ASN A 535 -31.70 27.36 -14.39
N LYS A 536 -32.61 28.28 -14.75
CA LYS A 536 -33.78 28.02 -15.60
C LYS A 536 -33.41 27.42 -16.96
N ASP A 537 -32.31 27.89 -17.55
CA ASP A 537 -31.81 27.42 -18.84
C ASP A 537 -31.41 25.94 -18.81
N PHE A 538 -30.62 25.56 -17.79
CA PHE A 538 -30.24 24.17 -17.59
C PHE A 538 -31.46 23.30 -17.31
N ILE A 539 -32.35 23.76 -16.43
CA ILE A 539 -33.56 23.03 -16.05
C ILE A 539 -34.42 22.71 -17.29
N GLY A 540 -34.77 23.73 -18.10
CA GLY A 540 -35.61 23.52 -19.28
C GLY A 540 -34.98 22.65 -20.37
N LYS A 541 -33.67 22.81 -20.62
CA LYS A 541 -32.97 22.10 -21.70
C LYS A 541 -32.55 20.68 -21.31
N ARG A 542 -32.09 20.48 -20.08
CA ARG A 542 -31.34 19.28 -19.66
C ARG A 542 -32.03 18.44 -18.59
N THR A 543 -33.16 18.87 -18.04
CA THR A 543 -33.84 18.14 -16.96
C THR A 543 -35.32 17.89 -17.24
N GLU A 544 -35.93 17.04 -16.41
CA GLU A 544 -37.36 16.73 -16.37
C GLU A 544 -37.85 16.59 -14.92
N GLY A 545 -39.16 16.74 -14.69
CA GLY A 545 -39.78 16.55 -13.37
C GLY A 545 -39.61 17.71 -12.38
N PHE A 546 -39.14 18.88 -12.84
CA PHE A 546 -38.87 20.03 -11.99
C PHE A 546 -40.13 20.57 -11.29
N GLU A 547 -41.28 20.64 -11.98
CA GLU A 547 -42.51 21.19 -11.43
C GLU A 547 -43.03 20.37 -10.24
N ALA A 548 -42.99 19.04 -10.36
CA ALA A 548 -43.37 18.13 -9.28
C ALA A 548 -42.43 18.22 -8.09
N PHE A 549 -41.12 18.33 -8.33
CA PHE A 549 -40.12 18.55 -7.30
C PHE A 549 -40.32 19.89 -6.59
N ALA A 550 -40.49 20.99 -7.33
CA ALA A 550 -40.73 22.31 -6.75
C ALA A 550 -42.01 22.34 -5.89
N ALA A 551 -43.08 21.69 -6.36
CA ALA A 551 -44.32 21.56 -5.59
C ALA A 551 -44.12 20.75 -4.28
N SER A 552 -43.30 19.70 -4.31
CA SER A 552 -43.00 18.89 -3.11
C SER A 552 -42.25 19.65 -2.01
N LEU A 553 -41.61 20.77 -2.36
CA LEU A 553 -40.87 21.61 -1.43
C LEU A 553 -41.71 22.73 -0.80
N ALA A 554 -43.01 22.82 -1.11
CA ALA A 554 -43.88 23.90 -0.61
C ALA A 554 -43.83 24.05 0.92
N ASP A 555 -43.77 22.92 1.64
CA ASP A 555 -43.76 22.88 3.11
C ASP A 555 -42.36 22.99 3.75
N PHE A 556 -41.30 23.27 2.98
CA PHE A 556 -39.92 23.40 3.46
C PHE A 556 -39.52 24.87 3.65
N ASP A 557 -40.18 25.58 4.56
CA ASP A 557 -39.71 26.91 4.96
C ASP A 557 -38.44 26.85 5.83
N ILE A 558 -37.76 27.99 5.95
CA ILE A 558 -36.49 28.09 6.69
C ILE A 558 -36.66 27.76 8.19
N ASP A 559 -37.83 28.01 8.76
CA ASP A 559 -38.12 27.82 10.18
C ASP A 559 -38.24 26.33 10.50
N LYS A 560 -38.98 25.61 9.67
CA LYS A 560 -39.16 24.17 9.76
C LYS A 560 -37.87 23.42 9.47
N VAL A 561 -37.11 23.84 8.47
CA VAL A 561 -35.79 23.24 8.17
C VAL A 561 -34.84 23.42 9.35
N SER A 562 -34.80 24.62 9.95
CA SER A 562 -34.01 24.89 11.15
C SER A 562 -34.44 24.01 12.33
N GLN A 563 -35.74 23.84 12.55
CA GLN A 563 -36.27 22.97 13.62
C GLN A 563 -35.89 21.49 13.43
N ILE A 564 -36.04 20.97 12.20
CA ILE A 564 -35.74 19.57 11.86
C ILE A 564 -34.24 19.30 11.98
N THR A 565 -33.43 20.12 11.31
CA THR A 565 -31.98 19.88 11.18
C THR A 565 -31.20 20.34 12.41
N GLY A 566 -31.74 21.27 13.19
CA GLY A 566 -31.01 21.96 14.26
C GLY A 566 -30.08 23.07 13.77
N VAL A 567 -29.99 23.32 12.46
CA VAL A 567 -29.11 24.33 11.88
C VAL A 567 -29.74 25.72 12.05
N GLY A 568 -28.95 26.69 12.53
CA GLY A 568 -29.37 28.09 12.65
C GLY A 568 -29.74 28.70 11.30
N LYS A 569 -30.78 29.56 11.28
CA LYS A 569 -31.27 30.21 10.04
C LYS A 569 -30.19 31.03 9.35
N ASP A 570 -29.32 31.67 10.12
CA ASP A 570 -28.16 32.43 9.65
C ASP A 570 -27.19 31.56 8.84
N LYS A 571 -26.91 30.32 9.30
CA LYS A 571 -26.07 29.38 8.56
C LYS A 571 -26.74 28.87 7.30
N LEU A 572 -28.07 28.66 7.31
CA LEU A 572 -28.83 28.29 6.10
C LEU A 572 -28.78 29.38 5.04
N GLU A 573 -28.88 30.65 5.45
CA GLU A 573 -28.72 31.80 4.56
C GLU A 573 -27.31 31.91 4.01
N GLN A 574 -26.28 31.72 4.83
CA GLN A 574 -24.88 31.69 4.39
C GLN A 574 -24.63 30.56 3.39
N LEU A 575 -25.13 29.35 3.67
CA LEU A 575 -25.04 28.21 2.75
C LEU A 575 -25.69 28.55 1.40
N SER A 576 -26.91 29.11 1.45
CA SER A 576 -27.63 29.51 0.24
C SER A 576 -26.89 30.59 -0.54
N ALA A 577 -26.27 31.56 0.14
CA ALA A 577 -25.49 32.63 -0.49
C ALA A 577 -24.21 32.11 -1.16
N MET A 578 -23.47 31.22 -0.50
CA MET A 578 -22.26 30.62 -1.08
C MET A 578 -22.56 29.78 -2.32
N LEU A 579 -23.68 29.05 -2.29
CA LEU A 579 -24.10 28.19 -3.40
C LEU A 579 -24.84 28.93 -4.53
N SER A 580 -25.02 30.25 -4.44
CA SER A 580 -25.72 31.05 -5.46
C SER A 580 -24.84 32.12 -6.11
N GLN A 581 -23.53 32.03 -5.94
CA GLN A 581 -22.57 32.95 -6.56
C GLN A 581 -22.63 32.87 -8.10
N PRO A 582 -22.55 34.01 -8.82
CA PRO A 582 -22.67 34.04 -10.29
C PRO A 582 -21.64 33.18 -11.04
N ASP A 583 -20.42 33.08 -10.52
CA ASP A 583 -19.27 32.35 -11.07
C ASP A 583 -19.04 30.99 -10.39
N LEU A 584 -20.06 30.45 -9.72
CA LEU A 584 -19.98 29.20 -8.98
C LEU A 584 -19.47 28.03 -9.85
N ASN A 585 -18.41 27.36 -9.41
CA ASN A 585 -18.08 26.00 -9.79
C ASN A 585 -18.17 25.13 -8.53
N LEU A 586 -19.07 24.14 -8.54
CA LEU A 586 -19.42 23.38 -7.35
C LEU A 586 -18.96 21.93 -7.48
N VAL A 587 -18.05 21.50 -6.62
CA VAL A 587 -17.74 20.09 -6.43
C VAL A 587 -18.24 19.62 -5.07
N VAL A 588 -19.07 18.58 -5.07
CA VAL A 588 -19.56 17.94 -3.85
C VAL A 588 -18.79 16.66 -3.62
N VAL A 589 -18.19 16.49 -2.44
CA VAL A 589 -17.53 15.26 -2.01
C VAL A 589 -18.42 14.56 -1.00
N TYR A 590 -18.82 13.33 -1.30
CA TYR A 590 -19.78 12.57 -0.51
C TYR A 590 -19.34 11.11 -0.42
N SER A 591 -19.32 10.50 0.78
CA SER A 591 -19.12 9.06 0.91
C SER A 591 -20.47 8.35 0.93
N ILE A 592 -20.67 7.42 0.01
CA ILE A 592 -21.93 6.65 -0.06
C ILE A 592 -21.97 5.49 0.95
N ASP A 593 -20.79 5.00 1.32
CA ASP A 593 -20.63 3.85 2.21
C ASP A 593 -20.57 4.29 3.69
N ALA A 594 -20.40 5.59 3.99
CA ALA A 594 -20.47 6.11 5.34
C ALA A 594 -21.92 6.10 5.84
N LEU A 595 -22.17 5.43 6.98
CA LEU A 595 -23.53 5.27 7.53
C LEU A 595 -23.84 6.26 8.67
N TRP A 596 -22.81 6.73 9.37
CA TRP A 596 -22.95 7.48 10.63
C TRP A 596 -23.75 8.78 10.52
N GLU A 597 -23.51 9.56 9.46
CA GLU A 597 -24.17 10.85 9.21
C GLU A 597 -25.30 10.72 8.18
N LYS A 598 -25.50 9.52 7.62
CA LYS A 598 -26.33 9.29 6.44
C LYS A 598 -27.79 9.55 6.72
N SER A 599 -28.47 10.18 5.77
CA SER A 599 -29.93 10.25 5.73
C SER A 599 -30.44 9.58 4.47
N LYS A 600 -31.65 9.02 4.54
CA LYS A 600 -32.27 8.39 3.38
C LYS A 600 -32.39 9.39 2.22
N ASN A 601 -31.97 9.00 1.02
CA ASN A 601 -31.98 9.85 -0.19
C ASN A 601 -31.09 11.10 -0.14
N ASP A 602 -30.09 11.20 0.74
CA ASP A 602 -29.18 12.35 0.78
C ASP A 602 -28.45 12.57 -0.55
N LEU A 603 -27.92 11.50 -1.16
CA LEU A 603 -27.26 11.59 -2.46
C LEU A 603 -28.22 12.05 -3.57
N LYS A 604 -29.50 11.66 -3.51
CA LYS A 604 -30.54 12.19 -4.42
C LYS A 604 -30.79 13.68 -4.19
N ALA A 605 -30.83 14.12 -2.93
CA ALA A 605 -31.00 15.54 -2.61
C ALA A 605 -29.81 16.37 -3.10
N ILE A 606 -28.58 15.85 -3.01
CA ILE A 606 -27.40 16.44 -3.66
C ILE A 606 -27.64 16.50 -5.17
N GLY A 607 -28.07 15.41 -5.80
CA GLY A 607 -28.38 15.37 -7.24
C GLY A 607 -29.37 16.44 -7.69
N ASN A 608 -30.45 16.65 -6.93
CA ASN A 608 -31.44 17.71 -7.16
C ASN A 608 -30.78 19.09 -7.08
N LEU A 609 -30.00 19.35 -6.02
CA LEU A 609 -29.29 20.63 -5.84
C LEU A 609 -28.28 20.91 -6.97
N MET A 610 -27.56 19.88 -7.42
CA MET A 610 -26.61 20.00 -8.53
C MET A 610 -27.30 20.34 -9.84
N MET A 611 -28.46 19.72 -10.13
CA MET A 611 -29.28 20.05 -11.31
C MET A 611 -29.92 21.44 -11.20
N LEU A 612 -30.36 21.84 -10.01
CA LEU A 612 -30.94 23.16 -9.75
C LEU A 612 -29.96 24.29 -10.08
N ASN A 613 -28.68 24.07 -9.80
CA ASN A 613 -27.59 25.00 -10.12
C ASN A 613 -27.02 24.82 -11.53
N GLY A 614 -27.39 23.76 -12.25
CA GLY A 614 -26.79 23.38 -13.54
C GLY A 614 -25.31 23.01 -13.45
N LYS A 615 -24.87 22.42 -12.32
CA LYS A 615 -23.47 22.09 -12.01
C LYS A 615 -23.16 20.63 -12.28
N VAL A 616 -23.66 20.08 -13.39
CA VAL A 616 -23.40 18.70 -13.82
C VAL A 616 -22.92 18.69 -15.26
N GLY A 617 -21.85 17.92 -15.54
CA GLY A 617 -21.36 17.71 -16.91
C GLY A 617 -20.36 18.73 -17.41
N GLN A 618 -19.67 19.47 -16.52
CA GLN A 618 -18.60 20.39 -16.88
C GLN A 618 -17.42 20.29 -15.90
N PRO A 619 -16.17 20.49 -16.33
CA PRO A 619 -15.02 20.53 -15.43
C PRO A 619 -15.22 21.51 -14.26
N GLY A 620 -14.75 21.14 -13.07
CA GLY A 620 -14.99 21.91 -11.84
C GLY A 620 -16.41 21.81 -11.29
N ASN A 621 -17.29 20.99 -11.89
CA ASN A 621 -18.69 20.84 -11.49
C ASN A 621 -19.10 19.37 -11.41
N GLY A 622 -19.60 18.93 -10.26
CA GLY A 622 -20.16 17.58 -10.10
C GLY A 622 -19.99 16.99 -8.70
N ILE A 623 -20.16 15.68 -8.61
CA ILE A 623 -20.14 14.91 -7.37
C ILE A 623 -18.97 13.93 -7.44
N VAL A 624 -18.12 13.93 -6.43
CA VAL A 624 -17.13 12.88 -6.17
C VAL A 624 -17.71 11.96 -5.10
N VAL A 625 -18.06 10.73 -5.51
CA VAL A 625 -18.60 9.69 -4.65
C VAL A 625 -17.45 8.85 -4.10
N LEU A 626 -17.09 9.08 -2.85
CA LEU A 626 -16.13 8.25 -2.12
C LEU A 626 -16.76 6.92 -1.73
N ARG A 627 -15.90 5.90 -1.68
CA ARG A 627 -16.24 4.53 -1.28
C ARG A 627 -15.17 4.00 -0.32
N ASP A 628 -15.45 2.89 0.35
CA ASP A 628 -14.50 2.33 1.31
C ASP A 628 -13.27 1.72 0.66
N PHE A 629 -13.43 1.11 -0.52
CA PHE A 629 -12.42 0.24 -1.13
C PHE A 629 -11.97 0.72 -2.51
N SER A 630 -10.72 0.41 -2.85
CA SER A 630 -10.09 0.85 -4.11
C SER A 630 -10.83 0.39 -5.35
N ASN A 631 -11.41 -0.81 -5.32
CA ASN A 631 -12.15 -1.38 -6.45
C ASN A 631 -13.66 -1.54 -6.21
N ALA A 632 -14.22 -0.79 -5.24
CA ALA A 632 -15.66 -0.85 -4.96
C ALA A 632 -16.51 -0.41 -6.18
N GLN A 633 -16.02 0.55 -6.98
CA GLN A 633 -16.67 0.92 -8.23
C GLN A 633 -16.54 -0.19 -9.29
N GLY A 634 -15.41 -0.91 -9.30
CA GLY A 634 -15.16 -2.04 -10.19
C GLY A 634 -16.16 -3.18 -10.02
N ILE A 635 -16.64 -3.45 -8.80
CA ILE A 635 -17.72 -4.43 -8.54
C ILE A 635 -18.95 -4.13 -9.41
N LEU A 636 -19.44 -2.89 -9.35
CA LEU A 636 -20.63 -2.48 -10.11
C LEU A 636 -20.33 -2.39 -11.61
N ASP A 637 -19.17 -1.84 -11.97
CA ASP A 637 -18.76 -1.68 -13.36
C ASP A 637 -18.60 -3.02 -14.07
N MET A 638 -18.17 -4.07 -13.35
CA MET A 638 -18.07 -5.43 -13.88
C MET A 638 -19.38 -6.20 -13.78
N GLY A 639 -20.40 -5.71 -13.06
CA GLY A 639 -21.71 -6.36 -12.91
C GLY A 639 -21.74 -7.45 -11.83
N VAL A 640 -20.92 -7.35 -10.79
CA VAL A 640 -20.96 -8.24 -9.62
C VAL A 640 -22.06 -7.73 -8.66
N ASP A 641 -23.28 -7.70 -9.16
CA ASP A 641 -24.50 -7.28 -8.46
C ASP A 641 -25.73 -7.85 -9.20
N PRO A 642 -26.82 -8.27 -8.52
CA PRO A 642 -28.00 -8.83 -9.18
C PRO A 642 -28.80 -7.81 -10.01
N SER A 643 -28.56 -6.51 -9.81
CA SER A 643 -29.26 -5.44 -10.54
C SER A 643 -28.53 -5.03 -11.81
N TYR A 644 -27.22 -5.31 -11.90
CA TYR A 644 -26.32 -4.75 -12.91
C TYR A 644 -25.54 -5.80 -13.69
N LEU A 645 -25.43 -5.54 -14.99
CA LEU A 645 -24.54 -6.17 -15.95
C LEU A 645 -23.30 -5.28 -16.16
N PRO A 646 -22.21 -5.83 -16.74
CA PRO A 646 -21.03 -5.03 -17.11
C PRO A 646 -21.38 -3.69 -17.78
N GLY A 647 -20.82 -2.60 -17.25
CA GLY A 647 -21.12 -1.23 -17.68
C GLY A 647 -22.33 -0.59 -17.01
N ASN A 648 -22.74 -1.07 -15.82
CA ASN A 648 -23.92 -0.60 -15.08
C ASN A 648 -25.22 -0.69 -15.89
N ALA A 649 -25.29 -1.59 -16.87
CA ALA A 649 -26.53 -1.84 -17.61
C ALA A 649 -27.47 -2.66 -16.71
N LYS A 650 -28.77 -2.38 -16.73
CA LYS A 650 -29.72 -3.10 -15.88
C LYS A 650 -29.98 -4.50 -16.44
N VAL A 651 -30.12 -5.50 -15.58
CA VAL A 651 -30.45 -6.88 -15.97
C VAL A 651 -31.76 -6.95 -16.79
N GLY A 652 -32.72 -6.07 -16.51
CA GLY A 652 -33.96 -5.95 -17.29
C GLY A 652 -33.83 -5.33 -18.69
N ASP A 653 -32.66 -4.81 -19.08
CA ASP A 653 -32.44 -4.26 -20.42
C ASP A 653 -32.14 -5.38 -21.44
N SER A 654 -33.17 -5.73 -22.22
CA SER A 654 -33.08 -6.78 -23.24
C SER A 654 -32.00 -6.52 -24.29
N LYS A 655 -31.65 -5.27 -24.59
CA LYS A 655 -30.56 -4.95 -25.54
C LYS A 655 -29.20 -5.24 -24.94
N ALA A 656 -29.02 -4.91 -23.66
CA ALA A 656 -27.78 -5.21 -22.93
C ALA A 656 -27.57 -6.71 -22.77
N VAL A 657 -28.62 -7.45 -22.38
CA VAL A 657 -28.61 -8.92 -22.28
C VAL A 657 -28.28 -9.55 -23.63
N ALA A 658 -28.95 -9.14 -24.72
CA ALA A 658 -28.70 -9.67 -26.06
C ALA A 658 -27.27 -9.38 -26.54
N LYS A 659 -26.70 -8.21 -26.20
CA LYS A 659 -25.30 -7.86 -26.52
C LYS A 659 -24.33 -8.82 -25.82
N LEU A 660 -24.53 -9.10 -24.53
CA LEU A 660 -23.68 -10.03 -23.77
C LEU A 660 -23.86 -11.48 -24.22
N ALA A 661 -25.10 -11.92 -24.46
CA ALA A 661 -25.39 -13.25 -24.99
C ALA A 661 -24.66 -13.51 -26.32
N LYS A 662 -24.67 -12.52 -27.22
CA LYS A 662 -23.92 -12.56 -28.47
C LYS A 662 -22.40 -12.57 -28.24
N LEU A 663 -21.90 -11.74 -27.31
CA LEU A 663 -20.47 -11.66 -27.01
C LEU A 663 -19.92 -12.97 -26.43
N TRP A 664 -20.69 -13.63 -25.56
CA TRP A 664 -20.30 -14.87 -24.91
C TRP A 664 -20.69 -16.13 -25.69
N GLY A 665 -21.42 -15.99 -26.81
CA GLY A 665 -21.87 -17.11 -27.61
C GLY A 665 -22.82 -18.05 -26.86
N THR A 666 -23.61 -17.52 -25.93
CA THR A 666 -24.51 -18.32 -25.09
C THR A 666 -25.83 -17.61 -24.84
N GLU A 667 -26.91 -18.38 -24.69
CA GLU A 667 -28.19 -17.82 -24.28
C GLU A 667 -28.16 -17.40 -22.82
N LEU A 668 -28.70 -16.21 -22.54
CA LEU A 668 -28.83 -15.62 -21.21
C LEU A 668 -30.30 -15.35 -20.93
N ASN A 669 -30.84 -16.00 -19.90
CA ASN A 669 -32.20 -15.76 -19.42
C ASN A 669 -32.11 -15.23 -17.99
N LEU A 670 -31.76 -13.95 -17.87
CA LEU A 670 -31.54 -13.29 -16.58
C LEU A 670 -32.82 -12.61 -16.11
N LYS A 671 -33.10 -12.74 -14.81
CA LYS A 671 -34.23 -12.08 -14.15
C LYS A 671 -33.70 -11.37 -12.91
N PRO A 672 -34.27 -10.20 -12.55
CA PRO A 672 -33.92 -9.55 -11.29
C PRO A 672 -34.14 -10.50 -10.10
N VAL A 673 -33.13 -10.60 -9.26
CA VAL A 673 -33.13 -11.44 -8.05
C VAL A 673 -32.97 -10.59 -6.80
N ASP A 674 -33.74 -10.91 -5.75
CA ASP A 674 -33.48 -10.44 -4.38
C ASP A 674 -32.60 -11.46 -3.65
N LEU A 675 -31.29 -11.34 -3.85
CA LEU A 675 -30.31 -12.31 -3.34
C LEU A 675 -30.30 -12.35 -1.81
N LYS A 676 -30.54 -11.20 -1.14
CA LYS A 676 -30.60 -11.16 0.32
C LYS A 676 -31.78 -11.98 0.84
N ALA A 677 -32.96 -11.78 0.26
CA ALA A 677 -34.14 -12.56 0.63
C ALA A 677 -33.96 -14.05 0.35
N GLN A 678 -33.30 -14.42 -0.75
CA GLN A 678 -33.02 -15.83 -1.06
C GLN A 678 -32.10 -16.49 -0.02
N LEU A 679 -31.05 -15.79 0.43
CA LEU A 679 -30.18 -16.27 1.51
C LEU A 679 -30.95 -16.40 2.83
N GLU A 680 -31.74 -15.39 3.21
CA GLU A 680 -32.51 -15.39 4.46
C GLU A 680 -33.63 -16.43 4.50
N ASN A 681 -34.07 -16.93 3.34
CA ASN A 681 -35.09 -17.96 3.19
C ASN A 681 -34.50 -19.34 2.84
N ASP A 682 -33.20 -19.53 3.03
CA ASP A 682 -32.48 -20.79 2.78
C ASP A 682 -32.66 -21.33 1.34
N GLN A 683 -32.86 -20.47 0.35
CA GLN A 683 -33.01 -20.88 -1.05
C GLN A 683 -31.65 -21.14 -1.72
N ILE A 684 -30.59 -20.52 -1.21
CA ILE A 684 -29.21 -20.77 -1.65
C ILE A 684 -28.62 -21.94 -0.87
N LYS A 685 -28.30 -23.02 -1.58
CA LYS A 685 -27.69 -24.25 -1.05
C LYS A 685 -26.20 -24.33 -1.29
N GLY A 686 -25.67 -23.67 -2.33
CA GLY A 686 -24.25 -23.61 -2.65
C GLY A 686 -23.71 -22.18 -2.57
N LEU A 687 -22.65 -21.96 -1.79
CA LEU A 687 -21.99 -20.66 -1.67
C LEU A 687 -20.57 -20.71 -2.20
N ILE A 688 -20.20 -19.72 -3.03
CA ILE A 688 -18.84 -19.48 -3.50
C ILE A 688 -18.44 -18.06 -3.07
N ILE A 689 -17.47 -17.92 -2.17
CA ILE A 689 -17.13 -16.63 -1.56
C ILE A 689 -15.66 -16.31 -1.84
N PHE A 690 -15.39 -15.19 -2.53
CA PHE A 690 -14.04 -14.73 -2.81
C PHE A 690 -13.66 -13.53 -1.93
N GLY A 691 -12.77 -13.74 -0.97
CA GLY A 691 -12.10 -12.67 -0.22
C GLY A 691 -13.00 -11.80 0.65
N GLU A 692 -14.14 -12.32 1.12
CA GLU A 692 -15.05 -11.66 2.07
C GLU A 692 -15.33 -12.56 3.27
N ASP A 693 -15.49 -11.95 4.45
CA ASP A 693 -15.69 -12.63 5.74
C ASP A 693 -17.01 -12.21 6.42
N PRO A 694 -18.19 -12.60 5.88
CA PRO A 694 -19.49 -12.27 6.46
C PRO A 694 -19.68 -12.82 7.88
N LEU A 695 -19.10 -13.98 8.21
CA LEU A 695 -19.28 -14.65 9.51
C LEU A 695 -18.51 -14.03 10.67
N ARG A 696 -17.68 -13.02 10.42
CA ARG A 696 -17.08 -12.21 11.50
C ARG A 696 -18.12 -11.59 12.42
N THR A 697 -19.32 -11.34 11.91
CA THR A 697 -20.44 -10.87 12.72
C THR A 697 -21.49 -11.97 12.83
N THR A 698 -21.76 -12.41 14.05
CA THR A 698 -22.75 -13.47 14.33
C THR A 698 -24.16 -13.13 13.85
N SER A 699 -24.50 -11.85 13.68
CA SER A 699 -25.78 -11.42 13.07
C SER A 699 -25.97 -11.91 11.64
N ASN A 700 -24.88 -12.27 10.96
CA ASN A 700 -24.90 -12.70 9.56
C ASN A 700 -24.98 -14.22 9.41
N LEU A 701 -25.05 -14.98 10.51
CA LEU A 701 -25.19 -16.45 10.47
C LEU A 701 -26.38 -16.89 9.61
N LYS A 702 -27.47 -16.12 9.60
CA LYS A 702 -28.65 -16.39 8.77
C LYS A 702 -28.37 -16.28 7.26
N LEU A 703 -27.36 -15.52 6.85
CA LEU A 703 -27.02 -15.32 5.45
C LEU A 703 -26.18 -16.47 4.87
N THR A 704 -25.54 -17.27 5.72
CA THR A 704 -24.69 -18.39 5.26
C THR A 704 -25.14 -19.75 5.80
N GLY A 705 -25.90 -19.78 6.89
CA GLY A 705 -26.27 -21.01 7.61
C GLY A 705 -27.23 -21.93 6.87
N GLY A 706 -27.94 -21.44 5.84
CA GLY A 706 -28.83 -22.25 5.00
C GLY A 706 -28.14 -23.08 3.92
N ALA A 707 -26.83 -22.86 3.70
CA ALA A 707 -26.06 -23.53 2.65
C ALA A 707 -25.68 -24.97 3.02
N GLU A 708 -25.86 -25.90 2.08
CA GLU A 708 -25.41 -27.30 2.18
C GLU A 708 -23.92 -27.46 1.84
N PHE A 709 -23.36 -26.50 1.10
CA PHE A 709 -21.95 -26.48 0.71
C PHE A 709 -21.43 -25.05 0.61
N THR A 710 -20.28 -24.78 1.23
CA THR A 710 -19.59 -23.48 1.15
C THR A 710 -18.14 -23.66 0.70
N LEU A 711 -17.79 -22.97 -0.39
CA LEU A 711 -16.44 -22.82 -0.92
C LEU A 711 -15.95 -21.39 -0.65
N VAL A 712 -14.81 -21.25 0.03
CA VAL A 712 -14.17 -19.96 0.28
C VAL A 712 -12.84 -19.88 -0.45
N VAL A 713 -12.59 -18.76 -1.13
CA VAL A 713 -11.32 -18.43 -1.75
C VAL A 713 -10.76 -17.20 -1.03
N ASP A 714 -9.79 -17.39 -0.14
CA ASP A 714 -9.25 -16.34 0.72
C ASP A 714 -7.75 -16.55 0.96
N SER A 715 -7.02 -15.49 1.30
CA SER A 715 -5.59 -15.56 1.60
C SER A 715 -5.32 -15.96 3.05
N PHE A 716 -6.31 -15.84 3.95
CA PHE A 716 -6.16 -16.11 5.38
C PHE A 716 -7.29 -17.02 5.88
N MET A 717 -7.04 -17.72 6.99
CA MET A 717 -8.04 -18.55 7.65
C MET A 717 -9.00 -17.67 8.47
N THR A 718 -9.94 -17.01 7.79
CA THR A 718 -10.98 -16.16 8.39
C THR A 718 -12.08 -16.97 9.09
N PRO A 719 -12.89 -16.36 9.98
CA PRO A 719 -14.12 -16.97 10.51
C PRO A 719 -14.98 -17.66 9.45
N THR A 720 -15.16 -17.03 8.28
CA THR A 720 -15.89 -17.65 7.17
C THR A 720 -15.15 -18.85 6.57
N ALA A 721 -13.82 -18.78 6.39
CA ALA A 721 -13.02 -19.91 5.91
C ALA A 721 -13.01 -21.09 6.89
N LEU A 722 -13.01 -20.83 8.21
CA LEU A 722 -13.11 -21.86 9.26
C LEU A 722 -14.43 -22.64 9.20
N GLU A 723 -15.51 -22.02 8.74
CA GLU A 723 -16.78 -22.71 8.57
C GLU A 723 -16.93 -23.43 7.24
N ALA A 724 -16.21 -22.99 6.21
CA ALA A 724 -16.29 -23.52 4.85
C ALA A 724 -15.90 -25.01 4.72
N ASP A 725 -16.57 -25.70 3.81
CA ASP A 725 -16.27 -27.10 3.45
C ASP A 725 -14.97 -27.22 2.66
N VAL A 726 -14.67 -26.21 1.83
CA VAL A 726 -13.46 -26.12 1.02
C VAL A 726 -12.90 -24.71 1.13
N VAL A 727 -11.59 -24.62 1.35
CA VAL A 727 -10.84 -23.36 1.35
C VAL A 727 -9.77 -23.43 0.27
N LEU A 728 -9.78 -22.48 -0.66
CA LEU A 728 -8.75 -22.32 -1.68
C LEU A 728 -7.92 -21.07 -1.36
N PRO A 729 -6.58 -21.16 -1.33
CA PRO A 729 -5.74 -20.00 -1.07
C PRO A 729 -5.85 -18.99 -2.22
N ALA A 730 -6.11 -17.72 -1.90
CA ALA A 730 -6.19 -16.63 -2.87
C ALA A 730 -4.85 -15.91 -3.07
N ALA A 731 -4.62 -15.44 -4.31
CA ALA A 731 -3.54 -14.52 -4.64
C ALA A 731 -3.87 -13.10 -4.13
N LEU A 732 -2.88 -12.43 -3.54
CA LEU A 732 -2.97 -11.06 -3.06
C LEU A 732 -2.80 -10.05 -4.20
N PRO A 733 -3.20 -8.77 -4.02
CA PRO A 733 -3.03 -7.73 -5.03
C PRO A 733 -1.60 -7.56 -5.55
N VAL A 734 -0.59 -7.87 -4.73
CA VAL A 734 0.84 -7.78 -5.09
C VAL A 734 1.31 -8.95 -5.97
N GLU A 735 0.51 -10.02 -6.05
CA GLU A 735 0.85 -11.26 -6.74
C GLU A 735 0.05 -11.52 -8.02
N THR A 736 -0.99 -10.71 -8.23
CA THR A 736 -1.80 -10.74 -9.45
C THR A 736 -1.47 -9.52 -10.31
N LYS A 737 -2.03 -9.47 -11.51
CA LYS A 737 -2.01 -8.30 -12.40
C LYS A 737 -3.42 -8.04 -12.91
N GLY A 738 -3.70 -6.80 -13.27
CA GLY A 738 -5.02 -6.41 -13.76
C GLY A 738 -5.29 -4.93 -13.56
N SER A 739 -6.53 -4.58 -13.28
CA SER A 739 -6.93 -3.19 -13.06
C SER A 739 -7.91 -3.01 -11.90
N TYR A 740 -7.86 -1.84 -11.27
CA TYR A 740 -8.88 -1.34 -10.35
C TYR A 740 -9.48 -0.02 -10.82
N THR A 741 -10.69 0.29 -10.37
CA THR A 741 -11.41 1.52 -10.68
C THR A 741 -11.63 2.35 -9.42
N ALA A 742 -10.93 3.48 -9.36
CA ALA A 742 -11.01 4.42 -8.26
C ALA A 742 -12.37 5.15 -8.20
N CYS A 743 -12.62 5.86 -7.09
CA CYS A 743 -13.86 6.61 -6.86
C CYS A 743 -14.19 7.62 -7.96
N ASP A 744 -13.18 8.22 -8.60
CA ASP A 744 -13.34 9.19 -9.69
C ASP A 744 -13.45 8.52 -11.08
N ARG A 745 -13.75 7.21 -11.12
CA ARG A 745 -13.84 6.37 -12.34
C ARG A 745 -12.51 6.19 -13.09
N ARG A 746 -11.38 6.57 -12.49
CA ARG A 746 -10.06 6.29 -13.07
C ARG A 746 -9.79 4.79 -13.00
N VAL A 747 -9.71 4.15 -14.16
CA VAL A 747 -9.21 2.77 -14.29
C VAL A 747 -7.69 2.80 -14.25
N GLN A 748 -7.10 2.03 -13.35
CA GLN A 748 -5.66 1.97 -13.12
C GLN A 748 -5.20 0.52 -13.26
N SER A 749 -4.33 0.28 -14.23
CA SER A 749 -3.69 -1.02 -14.43
C SER A 749 -2.45 -1.14 -13.56
N PHE A 750 -2.15 -2.35 -13.09
CA PHE A 750 -0.96 -2.65 -12.33
C PHE A 750 -0.42 -4.03 -12.71
N GLU A 751 0.89 -4.18 -12.58
CA GLU A 751 1.59 -5.43 -12.83
C GLU A 751 1.86 -6.18 -11.53
N ARG A 752 2.10 -7.48 -11.70
CA ARG A 752 2.52 -8.37 -10.63
C ARG A 752 3.91 -7.97 -10.13
N VAL A 753 4.10 -7.98 -8.81
CA VAL A 753 5.43 -7.80 -8.19
C VAL A 753 6.04 -9.16 -7.84
N PHE A 754 5.26 -10.09 -7.29
CA PHE A 754 5.71 -11.44 -6.90
C PHE A 754 4.85 -12.55 -7.50
N GLY A 755 5.39 -13.75 -7.67
CA GLY A 755 4.56 -14.91 -7.99
C GLY A 755 3.54 -15.23 -6.88
N PRO A 756 2.33 -15.75 -7.18
CA PRO A 756 1.39 -16.18 -6.15
C PRO A 756 1.98 -17.31 -5.32
N LYS A 757 2.03 -17.16 -3.99
CA LYS A 757 2.59 -18.20 -3.09
C LYS A 757 1.86 -19.55 -3.18
N ASN A 758 0.60 -19.53 -3.58
CA ASN A 758 -0.24 -20.70 -3.82
C ASN A 758 -0.05 -21.34 -5.22
N GLY A 759 0.73 -20.69 -6.09
CA GLY A 759 0.99 -21.11 -7.46
C GLY A 759 -0.13 -20.80 -8.48
N MET A 760 -1.21 -20.11 -8.10
CA MET A 760 -2.32 -19.79 -9.00
C MET A 760 -2.91 -18.39 -8.77
N ASP A 761 -3.15 -17.66 -9.86
CA ASP A 761 -3.92 -16.41 -9.85
C ASP A 761 -5.42 -16.69 -9.60
N ASN A 762 -6.14 -15.71 -9.04
CA ASN A 762 -7.57 -15.86 -8.72
C ASN A 762 -8.43 -16.12 -9.97
N TRP A 763 -8.11 -15.51 -11.12
CA TRP A 763 -8.82 -15.77 -12.37
C TRP A 763 -8.64 -17.23 -12.85
N GLN A 764 -7.50 -17.85 -12.56
CA GLN A 764 -7.24 -19.27 -12.88
C GLN A 764 -8.10 -20.18 -11.99
N ILE A 765 -8.26 -19.83 -10.71
CA ILE A 765 -9.16 -20.54 -9.79
C ILE A 765 -10.60 -20.51 -10.32
N ILE A 766 -11.08 -19.34 -10.76
CA ILE A 766 -12.42 -19.21 -11.37
C ILE A 766 -12.55 -20.07 -12.63
N ALA A 767 -11.57 -20.02 -13.52
CA ALA A 767 -11.56 -20.81 -14.75
C ALA A 767 -11.56 -22.33 -14.46
N LYS A 768 -10.79 -22.78 -13.47
CA LYS A 768 -10.73 -24.20 -13.05
C LYS A 768 -12.03 -24.68 -12.42
N LEU A 769 -12.69 -23.85 -11.60
CA LEU A 769 -14.01 -24.16 -11.06
C LEU A 769 -15.05 -24.31 -12.18
N ALA A 770 -15.02 -23.42 -13.18
CA ALA A 770 -15.88 -23.50 -14.34
C ALA A 770 -15.63 -24.78 -15.16
N GLU A 771 -14.36 -25.15 -15.38
CA GLU A 771 -13.96 -26.38 -16.07
C GLU A 771 -14.54 -27.63 -15.39
N LYS A 772 -14.49 -27.70 -14.05
CA LYS A 772 -15.05 -28.84 -13.29
C LYS A 772 -16.57 -28.95 -13.38
N LEU A 773 -17.25 -27.88 -13.75
CA LEU A 773 -18.69 -27.87 -14.03
C LEU A 773 -19.01 -28.05 -15.53
N GLY A 774 -18.00 -28.32 -16.36
CA GLY A 774 -18.16 -28.51 -17.80
C GLY A 774 -18.36 -27.20 -18.57
N VAL A 775 -17.99 -26.06 -17.98
CA VAL A 775 -18.14 -24.73 -18.59
C VAL A 775 -16.77 -24.25 -19.08
N ASN A 776 -16.70 -23.86 -20.35
CA ASN A 776 -15.54 -23.19 -20.91
C ASN A 776 -15.77 -21.67 -20.99
N LEU A 777 -15.01 -20.89 -20.23
CA LEU A 777 -15.11 -19.42 -20.20
C LEU A 777 -14.25 -18.71 -21.26
N GLY A 778 -13.39 -19.46 -21.97
CA GLY A 778 -12.62 -18.96 -23.10
C GLY A 778 -11.44 -18.02 -22.78
N ALA A 779 -10.97 -17.94 -21.54
CA ALA A 779 -9.90 -17.02 -21.14
C ALA A 779 -8.56 -17.75 -20.92
N MET A 780 -7.47 -17.27 -21.54
CA MET A 780 -6.12 -17.81 -21.37
C MET A 780 -5.11 -16.78 -20.78
N SER A 781 -5.50 -15.51 -20.64
CA SER A 781 -4.68 -14.45 -20.01
C SER A 781 -5.54 -13.29 -19.46
N VAL A 782 -4.94 -12.45 -18.61
CA VAL A 782 -5.57 -11.21 -18.11
C VAL A 782 -5.84 -10.21 -19.25
N GLU A 783 -4.98 -10.19 -20.27
CA GLU A 783 -5.12 -9.37 -21.47
C GLU A 783 -6.36 -9.74 -22.28
N ASP A 784 -6.64 -11.05 -22.44
CA ASP A 784 -7.84 -11.53 -23.13
C ASP A 784 -9.11 -11.09 -22.40
N ILE A 785 -9.12 -11.23 -21.07
CA ILE A 785 -10.23 -10.81 -20.23
C ILE A 785 -10.44 -9.30 -20.34
N SER A 786 -9.36 -8.52 -20.24
CA SER A 786 -9.38 -7.06 -20.40
C SER A 786 -9.93 -6.63 -21.76
N ASN A 787 -9.55 -7.34 -22.83
CA ASN A 787 -10.07 -7.09 -24.18
C ASN A 787 -11.57 -7.41 -24.30
N GLU A 788 -12.05 -8.42 -23.58
CA GLU A 788 -13.47 -8.74 -23.51
C GLU A 788 -14.25 -7.68 -22.71
N ILE A 789 -13.71 -7.20 -21.58
CA ILE A 789 -14.27 -6.08 -20.79
C ILE A 789 -14.46 -4.85 -21.67
N ASN A 790 -13.45 -4.50 -22.49
CA ASN A 790 -13.53 -3.34 -23.40
C ASN A 790 -14.69 -3.45 -24.42
N LYS A 791 -15.13 -4.66 -24.74
CA LYS A 791 -16.28 -4.92 -25.64
C LYS A 791 -17.60 -4.92 -24.87
N ALA A 792 -17.60 -5.50 -23.66
CA ALA A 792 -18.77 -5.61 -22.80
C ALA A 792 -19.17 -4.25 -22.20
N ASN A 793 -18.21 -3.55 -21.59
CA ASN A 793 -18.40 -2.32 -20.82
C ASN A 793 -17.93 -1.08 -21.61
N ALA A 794 -18.87 -0.19 -21.93
CA ALA A 794 -18.60 1.01 -22.72
C ALA A 794 -17.63 1.99 -22.03
N TYR A 795 -17.60 2.04 -20.69
CA TYR A 795 -16.77 2.97 -19.92
C TYR A 795 -15.29 2.59 -19.90
N TYR A 796 -14.96 1.35 -20.26
CA TYR A 796 -13.60 0.83 -20.28
C TYR A 796 -12.96 0.87 -21.67
N SER A 797 -13.75 1.17 -22.71
CA SER A 797 -13.23 1.34 -24.06
C SER A 797 -12.15 2.44 -24.09
N LYS A 798 -10.91 2.06 -24.46
CA LYS A 798 -9.64 2.81 -24.33
C LYS A 798 -9.57 4.25 -24.91
N ALA A 799 -10.66 4.84 -25.38
CA ALA A 799 -10.62 5.96 -26.30
C ALA A 799 -10.97 7.35 -25.72
N LYS A 800 -11.43 7.49 -24.46
CA LYS A 800 -11.97 8.79 -24.03
C LYS A 800 -11.56 9.19 -22.60
N PRO A 801 -10.91 10.36 -22.40
CA PRO A 801 -10.64 10.89 -21.06
C PRO A 801 -11.97 11.18 -20.33
N PHE A 802 -11.93 11.37 -19.01
CA PHE A 802 -13.13 11.58 -18.18
C PHE A 802 -14.09 12.62 -18.78
N TRP A 803 -13.56 13.80 -19.17
CA TRP A 803 -14.32 14.90 -19.77
C TRP A 803 -14.48 14.81 -21.31
N GLY A 804 -14.07 13.70 -21.93
CA GLY A 804 -14.17 13.47 -23.37
C GLY A 804 -15.10 12.32 -23.76
N ASN A 805 -15.68 11.60 -22.78
CA ASN A 805 -16.58 10.47 -23.04
C ASN A 805 -18.03 10.87 -23.36
N GLY A 806 -18.37 12.16 -23.24
CA GLY A 806 -19.72 12.69 -23.47
C GLY A 806 -20.71 12.38 -22.32
N LEU A 807 -20.32 11.55 -21.35
CA LEU A 807 -21.16 11.19 -20.20
C LEU A 807 -21.42 12.42 -19.34
N PHE A 808 -22.68 12.74 -19.13
CA PHE A 808 -23.18 13.95 -18.45
C PHE A 808 -22.86 15.27 -19.17
N ALA A 809 -21.78 15.37 -19.95
CA ALA A 809 -21.46 16.56 -20.73
C ALA A 809 -22.46 16.80 -21.87
N GLU A 810 -22.79 15.75 -22.64
CA GLU A 810 -23.73 15.85 -23.76
C GLU A 810 -25.15 15.50 -23.33
N LYS A 811 -25.32 14.39 -22.62
CA LYS A 811 -26.60 13.87 -22.15
C LYS A 811 -26.45 13.08 -20.86
N PHE A 812 -27.55 12.96 -20.11
CA PHE A 812 -27.63 12.01 -19.01
C PHE A 812 -27.84 10.59 -19.58
N PRO A 813 -27.25 9.54 -19.00
CA PRO A 813 -27.51 8.13 -19.37
C PRO A 813 -28.90 7.64 -18.94
N THR A 814 -29.91 8.50 -19.00
CA THR A 814 -31.33 8.15 -18.80
C THR A 814 -32.00 7.85 -20.14
N PRO A 815 -33.15 7.15 -20.17
CA PRO A 815 -33.89 6.90 -21.40
C PRO A 815 -34.28 8.18 -22.17
N SER A 816 -34.57 9.28 -21.48
CA SER A 816 -34.90 10.57 -22.10
C SER A 816 -33.68 11.40 -22.49
N GLY A 817 -32.47 11.02 -22.05
CA GLY A 817 -31.26 11.82 -22.18
C GLY A 817 -31.17 13.03 -21.23
N LYS A 818 -32.21 13.24 -20.40
CA LYS A 818 -32.32 14.35 -19.44
C LYS A 818 -32.21 13.85 -18.00
N GLY A 819 -31.69 14.70 -17.11
CA GLY A 819 -31.64 14.42 -15.68
C GLY A 819 -33.04 14.57 -15.07
N LYS A 820 -33.45 13.67 -14.20
CA LYS A 820 -34.78 13.67 -13.60
C LYS A 820 -34.74 14.14 -12.14
N PHE A 821 -35.46 15.21 -11.83
CA PHE A 821 -35.65 15.62 -10.44
C PHE A 821 -36.45 14.56 -9.68
N ALA A 822 -36.00 14.25 -8.47
CA ALA A 822 -36.65 13.27 -7.60
C ALA A 822 -37.47 13.97 -6.52
N VAL A 823 -38.71 13.52 -6.31
CA VAL A 823 -39.53 13.89 -5.15
C VAL A 823 -39.15 12.96 -4.00
N LEU A 824 -38.60 13.53 -2.94
CA LEU A 824 -38.02 12.78 -1.83
C LEU A 824 -38.95 12.86 -0.63
N PRO A 825 -39.52 11.74 -0.14
CA PRO A 825 -40.27 11.76 1.10
C PRO A 825 -39.35 12.14 2.25
N LEU A 826 -39.84 12.98 3.16
CA LEU A 826 -39.08 13.38 4.33
C LEU A 826 -39.04 12.22 5.34
N ASP A 827 -37.85 11.64 5.51
CA ASP A 827 -37.54 10.64 6.52
C ASP A 827 -36.31 11.13 7.28
N VAL A 828 -36.50 11.44 8.56
CA VAL A 828 -35.46 11.99 9.45
C VAL A 828 -34.83 10.92 10.33
N SER A 829 -35.16 9.65 10.08
CA SER A 829 -34.62 8.53 10.84
C SER A 829 -33.14 8.36 10.50
N PRO A 830 -32.22 8.37 11.49
CA PRO A 830 -30.81 8.12 11.23
C PRO A 830 -30.62 6.68 10.75
N VAL A 831 -29.73 6.49 9.77
CA VAL A 831 -29.32 5.15 9.32
C VAL A 831 -28.31 4.60 10.35
N SER A 832 -28.82 4.00 11.42
CA SER A 832 -27.99 3.47 12.51
C SER A 832 -27.62 2.01 12.27
N HIS A 833 -26.51 1.76 11.57
CA HIS A 833 -25.84 0.45 11.58
C HIS A 833 -24.37 0.60 11.94
N ASP A 834 -23.92 -0.20 12.91
CA ASP A 834 -22.48 -0.39 13.17
C ASP A 834 -21.88 -1.10 11.97
N LYS A 835 -21.11 -0.35 11.18
CA LYS A 835 -20.37 -0.89 10.05
C LYS A 835 -19.25 -1.80 10.56
N LYS A 836 -19.23 -3.06 10.14
CA LYS A 836 -18.22 -4.06 10.54
C LYS A 836 -17.23 -4.25 9.39
N ALA A 837 -15.97 -4.48 9.71
CA ALA A 837 -14.96 -4.83 8.71
C ALA A 837 -15.13 -6.29 8.25
N TYR A 838 -15.34 -6.49 6.95
CA TYR A 838 -15.59 -7.82 6.34
C TYR A 838 -14.42 -8.31 5.49
N LEU A 839 -13.30 -7.58 5.46
CA LEU A 839 -12.08 -7.97 4.74
C LEU A 839 -10.94 -8.17 5.73
N ALA A 840 -10.16 -9.24 5.56
CA ALA A 840 -9.02 -9.56 6.43
C ALA A 840 -8.00 -8.40 6.54
N SER A 841 -7.78 -7.68 5.44
CA SER A 841 -6.90 -6.51 5.40
C SER A 841 -7.41 -5.34 6.25
N GLU A 842 -8.72 -5.13 6.34
CA GLU A 842 -9.29 -4.13 7.25
C GLU A 842 -9.16 -4.55 8.70
N GLN A 843 -9.43 -5.83 8.99
CA GLN A 843 -9.22 -6.39 10.33
C GLN A 843 -7.78 -6.18 10.80
N PHE A 844 -6.81 -6.45 9.93
CA PHE A 844 -5.41 -6.22 10.23
C PHE A 844 -5.14 -4.74 10.56
N ILE A 845 -5.68 -3.82 9.75
CA ILE A 845 -5.54 -2.38 9.99
C ILE A 845 -6.13 -2.00 11.36
N GLU A 846 -7.31 -2.50 11.71
CA GLU A 846 -7.96 -2.22 13.00
C GLU A 846 -7.18 -2.80 14.18
N THR A 847 -6.83 -4.09 14.11
CA THR A 847 -6.33 -4.87 15.24
C THR A 847 -4.81 -4.79 15.44
N LYS A 848 -4.04 -4.57 14.37
CA LYS A 848 -2.56 -4.58 14.41
C LYS A 848 -1.95 -3.21 14.13
N ILE A 849 -2.63 -2.35 13.37
CA ILE A 849 -2.14 -0.99 13.09
C ILE A 849 -2.76 0.03 14.03
N LYS A 850 -4.09 0.24 13.97
CA LYS A 850 -4.79 1.23 14.81
C LYS A 850 -4.60 0.95 16.30
N ALA A 851 -4.71 -0.31 16.72
CA ALA A 851 -4.45 -0.70 18.11
C ALA A 851 -3.06 -0.28 18.61
N ARG A 852 -2.02 -0.34 17.77
CA ARG A 852 -0.65 0.11 18.13
C ARG A 852 -0.51 1.63 18.15
N LEU A 853 -1.39 2.36 17.48
CA LEU A 853 -1.41 3.83 17.48
C LEU A 853 -2.23 4.39 18.65
N SER A 854 -3.11 3.59 19.25
CA SER A 854 -3.92 3.96 20.41
C SER A 854 -3.28 3.59 21.76
N LEU A 855 -2.18 2.82 21.76
CA LEU A 855 -1.34 2.51 22.92
C LEU A 855 -0.32 3.62 23.15
#